data_AF-A0A1H9XAP6-F1
#
_entry.id   AF-A0A1H9XAP6-F1
#
_cell.length_a   1.000
_cell.length_b   1.000
_cell.length_c   1.000
_cell.angle_alpha   90.00
_cell.angle_beta   90.00
_cell.angle_gamma   90.00
#
_symmetry.space_group_name_H-M   'P 1'
#
loop_
_entity.id
_entity.type
_entity.pdbx_description
1 polymer ?
#
loop_
_entity_poly.entity_id
_entity_poly.type
_entity_poly.pdbx_seq_one_letter_code
_entity_poly.pdbx_strand_id
1 'polypeptide(L)'
;MHLGDDEKGTVARRTVLKGTAAALAGVALAVGQQPAAHAVAQDDPEQRLLQIVPGGNGIIYTLYADGRIKWFKHLGRDNGTYNWASGDGREIGSGWQIHTNVLADQNGQLFGLCGDGTMWWHKWVLTNPATGEGYWAPGTNNVIHRGFGQYSYVFGGWDGKFYAVDAHGDMYWFHYIAGDGSNGPGAWANNGVGQKIASEKRDYDMFFADMNGVIYGVRHGASLHWFRYLAGDGTNGPGAWANNGNGIQVGSGFDFGSCVERFTENGVVYVVWVNKDHTQADHELRWYKLADHLTIDTSGVFWPNGDGALVGTGFSVTRGANLQGYTSWSVAPGQRLDVAVSTTFDQFSASVLRLAGPIEQGGATQVRAPQTYRGQRHLLRSGYRANGPAWPTSFSFTVPDDWQSGFHVVKLEGPHGLRQYIPFVVKPKQPREKVALLLPYLTHNAYNHWGGHFQYSWESAYGRRQFSIRRPFANAYVEAPGFIDVRFYGDLLLMKWFTDNNVAYDCYQDLDLHDPSWLAQYKTLVLATHPEYWTPQMRTALETYLANGGRVIYTGGNGMYERVDYDASGGFVLHRRPDNGERWTWREQGRPESEVLGVAYDSTSYMDMHPYVVTADHPFLEGTGLAVGDRFGETGYNFAASGWEVDTRAGAGPEAPGVVQFAQGEQAHGAEMCVLPKPNGGWVFSASSLCFNGALAHDPKMSRILLNAVNAAQA
;
A
#
# COMPACT_ATOMS: atom_id res chain seq x y z
N MET A 1 0.64 20.33 7.90
CA MET A 1 -0.27 19.58 7.02
C MET A 1 -0.17 18.15 7.46
N HIS A 2 -1.19 17.72 8.16
CA HIS A 2 -1.23 16.50 8.95
C HIS A 2 -1.79 15.38 8.07
N LEU A 3 -0.94 14.42 7.74
CA LEU A 3 -1.37 13.05 7.49
C LEU A 3 -1.59 12.47 8.88
N GLY A 4 -2.83 12.24 9.31
CA GLY A 4 -3.17 11.35 10.43
C GLY A 4 -2.60 11.58 11.84
N ASP A 5 -1.60 12.45 12.05
CA ASP A 5 -0.80 12.51 13.27
C ASP A 5 -0.83 13.92 13.87
N ASP A 6 -1.89 14.24 14.60
CA ASP A 6 -1.83 15.10 15.79
C ASP A 6 -3.22 15.18 16.42
N GLU A 7 -3.52 14.27 17.36
CA GLU A 7 -4.40 14.62 18.49
C GLU A 7 -4.18 13.65 19.67
N LYS A 8 -2.96 13.72 20.25
CA LYS A 8 -2.66 13.89 21.69
C LYS A 8 -1.31 13.26 22.06
N GLY A 9 -0.28 14.08 21.98
CA GLY A 9 0.96 13.85 22.69
C GLY A 9 1.75 15.16 22.69
N THR A 10 1.90 15.78 23.85
CA THR A 10 2.84 16.88 24.05
C THR A 10 4.26 16.40 23.70
N VAL A 11 4.65 16.58 22.43
CA VAL A 11 6.01 16.46 21.93
C VAL A 11 6.33 17.76 21.21
N ALA A 12 7.54 18.25 21.42
CA ALA A 12 8.01 19.60 21.19
C ALA A 12 7.45 20.32 19.94
N ARG A 13 7.08 21.58 20.17
CA ARG A 13 6.94 22.66 19.18
C ARG A 13 7.84 22.42 17.95
N ARG A 14 7.21 22.45 16.77
CA ARG A 14 7.78 22.76 15.45
C ARG A 14 9.21 23.32 15.52
N THR A 15 10.21 22.50 15.25
CA THR A 15 11.46 23.00 14.68
C THR A 15 11.32 22.96 13.17
N VAL A 16 10.54 23.90 12.63
CA VAL A 16 10.74 24.32 11.24
C VAL A 16 12.07 25.07 11.26
N LEU A 17 13.07 24.56 10.57
CA LEU A 17 14.37 25.21 10.39
C LEU A 17 14.17 26.56 9.67
N LYS A 18 13.79 27.61 10.41
CA LYS A 18 13.85 28.99 9.94
C LYS A 18 15.27 29.48 10.13
N GLY A 19 16.11 29.25 9.12
CA GLY A 19 17.34 30.00 8.95
C GLY A 19 17.01 31.43 8.55
N THR A 20 17.47 32.40 9.34
CA THR A 20 17.41 33.83 9.06
C THR A 20 18.12 34.17 7.76
N ALA A 21 17.39 34.73 6.79
CA ALA A 21 17.97 35.28 5.58
C ALA A 21 18.73 36.58 5.92
N ALA A 22 20.06 36.55 5.80
CA ALA A 22 20.85 37.76 5.67
C ALA A 22 20.92 38.11 4.18
N ALA A 23 20.32 39.24 3.80
CA ALA A 23 20.41 39.78 2.45
C ALA A 23 21.84 40.27 2.18
N LEU A 24 22.55 39.59 1.28
CA LEU A 24 23.75 40.12 0.64
C LEU A 24 23.40 40.50 -0.79
N ALA A 25 23.43 41.80 -1.07
CA ALA A 25 23.36 42.33 -2.43
C ALA A 25 24.67 41.98 -3.17
N GLY A 26 24.55 41.25 -4.28
CA GLY A 26 25.67 40.81 -5.10
C GLY A 26 25.35 40.89 -6.59
N VAL A 27 25.97 41.89 -7.23
CA VAL A 27 26.24 42.15 -8.65
C VAL A 27 25.79 41.08 -9.66
N ALA A 28 25.00 41.51 -10.65
CA ALA A 28 24.66 40.74 -11.84
C ALA A 28 25.91 40.36 -12.64
N LEU A 29 26.20 39.06 -12.71
CA LEU A 29 27.14 38.48 -13.67
C LEU A 29 26.36 37.84 -14.82
N ALA A 30 26.87 38.09 -16.03
CA ALA A 30 26.25 37.72 -17.30
C ALA A 30 25.84 36.25 -17.36
N VAL A 31 24.62 36.03 -17.86
CA VAL A 31 24.02 34.73 -18.13
C VAL A 31 24.85 33.99 -19.18
N GLY A 32 25.76 33.12 -18.73
CA GLY A 32 26.20 32.00 -19.54
C GLY A 32 25.02 31.05 -19.70
N GLN A 33 24.67 30.68 -20.92
CA GLN A 33 23.65 29.66 -21.19
C GLN A 33 23.96 28.41 -20.37
N GLN A 34 23.07 28.06 -19.44
CA GLN A 34 23.09 26.76 -18.79
C GLN A 34 22.97 25.69 -19.89
N PRO A 35 23.80 24.63 -19.88
CA PRO A 35 23.54 23.48 -20.73
C PRO A 35 22.12 22.99 -20.40
N ALA A 36 21.30 22.79 -21.45
CA ALA A 36 19.92 22.36 -21.30
C ALA A 36 19.91 21.00 -20.57
N ALA A 37 19.53 21.00 -19.30
CA ALA A 37 19.32 19.77 -18.56
C ALA A 37 18.29 18.92 -19.32
N HIS A 38 18.62 17.67 -19.65
CA HIS A 38 17.65 16.75 -20.24
C HIS A 38 16.54 16.53 -19.21
N ALA A 39 15.35 17.05 -19.48
CA ALA A 39 14.19 16.82 -18.61
C ALA A 39 13.67 15.41 -18.91
N VAL A 40 13.65 14.51 -17.91
CA VAL A 40 13.09 13.16 -18.08
C VAL A 40 11.63 13.21 -18.55
N ALA A 41 10.91 14.28 -18.19
CA ALA A 41 9.55 14.56 -18.65
C ALA A 41 9.42 14.68 -20.18
N GLN A 42 10.45 15.16 -20.87
CA GLN A 42 10.45 15.28 -22.34
C GLN A 42 10.69 13.92 -23.01
N ASP A 43 11.42 13.03 -22.35
CA ASP A 43 11.75 11.69 -22.85
C ASP A 43 10.62 10.68 -22.66
N ASP A 44 9.80 10.88 -21.63
CA ASP A 44 8.68 10.02 -21.30
C ASP A 44 7.40 10.79 -20.97
N PRO A 45 6.82 11.49 -21.98
CA PRO A 45 5.57 12.24 -21.79
C PRO A 45 4.37 11.35 -21.43
N GLU A 46 4.55 10.02 -21.44
CA GLU A 46 3.52 9.01 -21.25
C GLU A 46 3.60 8.35 -19.86
N GLN A 47 4.51 8.80 -18.99
CA GLN A 47 4.67 8.35 -17.60
C GLN A 47 4.85 6.81 -17.47
N ARG A 48 5.68 6.23 -18.35
CA ARG A 48 6.07 4.82 -18.41
C ARG A 48 7.22 4.44 -17.47
N LEU A 49 7.85 5.37 -16.76
CA LEU A 49 8.96 5.06 -15.88
C LEU A 49 8.50 4.05 -14.80
N LEU A 50 9.02 2.84 -14.85
CA LEU A 50 8.70 1.76 -13.93
C LEU A 50 9.48 1.90 -12.62
N GLN A 51 10.75 2.26 -12.69
CA GLN A 51 11.64 2.29 -11.54
C GLN A 51 12.87 3.15 -11.80
N ILE A 52 13.43 3.70 -10.71
CA ILE A 52 14.75 4.32 -10.66
C ILE A 52 15.65 3.49 -9.74
N VAL A 53 16.90 3.25 -10.15
CA VAL A 53 17.85 2.36 -9.45
C VAL A 53 19.20 3.07 -9.26
N PRO A 54 19.77 3.09 -8.04
CA PRO A 54 21.09 3.68 -7.80
C PRO A 54 22.20 2.77 -8.32
N GLY A 55 23.05 3.28 -9.21
CA GLY A 55 24.25 2.60 -9.70
C GLY A 55 25.54 2.98 -8.97
N GLY A 56 25.46 3.84 -7.95
CA GLY A 56 26.59 4.33 -7.16
C GLY A 56 27.42 5.40 -7.87
N ASN A 57 28.13 6.22 -7.10
CA ASN A 57 28.96 7.32 -7.60
C ASN A 57 28.15 8.30 -8.50
N GLY A 58 26.92 8.59 -8.10
CA GLY A 58 25.99 9.44 -8.84
C GLY A 58 25.36 8.80 -10.07
N ILE A 59 25.69 7.55 -10.41
CA ILE A 59 25.05 6.82 -11.51
C ILE A 59 23.63 6.44 -11.10
N ILE A 60 22.68 6.65 -12.00
CA ILE A 60 21.28 6.31 -11.85
C ILE A 60 20.82 5.57 -13.10
N TYR A 61 20.13 4.45 -12.92
CA TYR A 61 19.45 3.74 -13.99
C TYR A 61 17.94 3.99 -13.91
N THR A 62 17.29 4.14 -15.06
CA THR A 62 15.84 4.28 -15.15
C THR A 62 15.28 3.23 -16.10
N LEU A 63 14.18 2.61 -15.69
CA LEU A 63 13.55 1.50 -16.41
C LEU A 63 12.17 1.93 -16.90
N TYR A 64 11.84 1.62 -18.14
CA TYR A 64 10.60 2.07 -18.77
C TYR A 64 9.72 0.88 -19.17
N ALA A 65 8.41 1.11 -19.20
CA ALA A 65 7.43 0.09 -19.57
C ALA A 65 7.63 -0.45 -20.99
N ASP A 66 8.19 0.33 -21.90
CA ASP A 66 8.53 -0.12 -23.27
C ASP A 66 9.83 -0.96 -23.34
N GLY A 67 10.43 -1.23 -22.19
CA GLY A 67 11.57 -2.11 -22.04
C GLY A 67 12.92 -1.42 -22.03
N ARG A 68 12.98 -0.13 -22.32
CA ARG A 68 14.25 0.61 -22.29
C ARG A 68 14.80 0.68 -20.87
N ILE A 69 16.12 0.58 -20.78
CA ILE A 69 16.89 1.03 -19.61
C ILE A 69 17.80 2.19 -20.05
N LYS A 70 17.81 3.24 -19.25
CA LYS A 70 18.65 4.41 -19.50
C LYS A 70 19.60 4.68 -18.35
N TRP A 71 20.81 5.13 -18.69
CA TRP A 71 21.85 5.56 -17.78
C TRP A 71 21.85 7.08 -17.63
N PHE A 72 22.04 7.53 -16.39
CA PHE A 72 22.21 8.92 -16.01
C PHE A 72 23.37 9.02 -15.02
N LYS A 73 23.97 10.21 -14.92
CA LYS A 73 24.92 10.50 -13.85
C LYS A 73 24.75 11.90 -13.28
N HIS A 74 24.41 11.96 -12.01
CA HIS A 74 24.34 13.18 -11.21
C HIS A 74 25.75 13.57 -10.76
N LEU A 75 26.34 14.59 -11.39
CA LEU A 75 27.67 15.11 -11.04
C LEU A 75 27.65 15.93 -9.74
N GLY A 76 26.49 16.47 -9.36
CA GLY A 76 26.27 17.15 -8.08
C GLY A 76 26.07 16.22 -6.89
N ARG A 77 26.33 14.91 -7.03
CA ARG A 77 26.05 13.89 -6.01
C ARG A 77 26.65 14.16 -4.63
N ASP A 78 27.76 14.88 -4.53
CA ASP A 78 28.39 15.18 -3.24
C ASP A 78 27.95 16.52 -2.61
N ASN A 79 27.30 17.40 -3.38
CA ASN A 79 26.97 18.76 -2.92
C ASN A 79 25.53 19.20 -3.22
N GLY A 80 24.72 18.36 -3.85
CA GLY A 80 23.32 18.63 -4.19
C GLY A 80 23.12 19.63 -5.33
N THR A 81 24.14 19.93 -6.13
CA THR A 81 23.98 20.84 -7.28
C THR A 81 23.22 20.17 -8.42
N TYR A 82 22.31 20.89 -9.08
CA TYR A 82 21.62 20.42 -10.28
C TYR A 82 22.62 20.36 -11.46
N ASN A 83 23.43 19.31 -11.50
CA ASN A 83 24.50 19.13 -12.48
C ASN A 83 24.57 17.67 -12.92
N TRP A 84 24.43 17.43 -14.23
CA TRP A 84 24.36 16.11 -14.83
C TRP A 84 25.46 15.94 -15.88
N ALA A 85 25.91 14.70 -16.05
CA ALA A 85 26.91 14.35 -17.05
C ALA A 85 26.33 14.52 -18.48
N SER A 86 27.20 14.76 -19.46
CA SER A 86 26.77 15.07 -20.83
C SER A 86 26.12 13.91 -21.59
N GLY A 87 26.23 12.68 -21.09
CA GLY A 87 25.53 11.51 -21.62
C GLY A 87 24.32 11.10 -20.78
N ASP A 88 23.75 12.01 -20.00
CA ASP A 88 22.51 11.76 -19.28
C ASP A 88 21.37 11.34 -20.23
N GLY A 89 20.58 10.35 -19.82
CA GLY A 89 19.50 9.81 -20.65
C GLY A 89 19.95 8.81 -21.73
N ARG A 90 21.20 8.35 -21.71
CA ARG A 90 21.71 7.33 -22.65
C ARG A 90 20.92 6.03 -22.51
N GLU A 91 20.29 5.59 -23.58
CA GLU A 91 19.74 4.23 -23.65
C GLU A 91 20.87 3.20 -23.73
N ILE A 92 20.89 2.25 -22.79
CA ILE A 92 21.93 1.22 -22.71
C ILE A 92 21.37 -0.19 -22.93
N GLY A 93 20.05 -0.36 -23.04
CA GLY A 93 19.44 -1.67 -23.28
C GLY A 93 17.92 -1.62 -23.46
N SER A 94 17.36 -2.77 -23.81
CA SER A 94 15.92 -3.02 -24.00
C SER A 94 15.50 -4.34 -23.34
N GLY A 95 14.19 -4.61 -23.23
CA GLY A 95 13.64 -5.85 -22.67
C GLY A 95 13.51 -5.89 -21.14
N TRP A 96 13.74 -4.77 -20.44
CA TRP A 96 13.78 -4.70 -18.97
C TRP A 96 12.40 -4.71 -18.30
N GLN A 97 11.33 -4.47 -19.06
CA GLN A 97 9.96 -4.38 -18.55
C GLN A 97 9.40 -5.70 -18.01
N ILE A 98 10.13 -6.81 -18.18
CA ILE A 98 9.77 -8.12 -17.61
C ILE A 98 10.08 -8.23 -16.11
N HIS A 99 10.93 -7.34 -15.57
CA HIS A 99 11.34 -7.38 -14.17
C HIS A 99 10.34 -6.61 -13.29
N THR A 100 9.99 -7.20 -12.15
CA THR A 100 9.15 -6.59 -11.11
C THR A 100 9.94 -5.62 -10.24
N ASN A 101 11.24 -5.87 -10.09
CA ASN A 101 12.16 -5.02 -9.36
C ASN A 101 13.58 -5.18 -9.90
N VAL A 102 14.34 -4.09 -9.95
CA VAL A 102 15.76 -4.11 -10.34
C VAL A 102 16.62 -3.47 -9.25
N LEU A 103 17.70 -4.16 -8.91
CA LEU A 103 18.70 -3.75 -7.93
C LEU A 103 20.04 -3.55 -8.64
N ALA A 104 20.97 -2.80 -8.04
CA ALA A 104 22.27 -2.56 -8.65
C ALA A 104 23.39 -2.43 -7.62
N ASP A 105 24.62 -2.54 -8.13
CA ASP A 105 25.87 -2.38 -7.41
C ASP A 105 26.73 -1.28 -8.05
N GLN A 106 27.65 -0.71 -7.27
CA GLN A 106 28.49 0.42 -7.67
C GLN A 106 29.45 0.11 -8.84
N ASN A 107 29.73 -1.17 -9.07
CA ASN A 107 30.62 -1.64 -10.13
C ASN A 107 29.89 -1.93 -11.46
N GLY A 108 28.61 -1.53 -11.57
CA GLY A 108 27.80 -1.67 -12.78
C GLY A 108 27.04 -2.99 -12.89
N GLN A 109 27.04 -3.85 -11.86
CA GLN A 109 26.12 -5.00 -11.83
C GLN A 109 24.68 -4.53 -11.63
N LEU A 110 23.75 -5.21 -12.31
CA LEU A 110 22.32 -5.07 -12.12
C LEU A 110 21.69 -6.45 -11.93
N PHE A 111 20.68 -6.51 -11.09
CA PHE A 111 19.98 -7.73 -10.72
C PHE A 111 18.49 -7.57 -11.00
N GLY A 112 17.98 -8.28 -12.00
CA GLY A 112 16.59 -8.23 -12.42
C GLY A 112 15.76 -9.31 -11.79
N LEU A 113 14.80 -8.95 -10.94
CA LEU A 113 13.85 -9.89 -10.33
C LEU A 113 12.59 -10.01 -11.19
N CYS A 114 12.14 -11.24 -11.43
CA CYS A 114 10.90 -11.52 -12.15
C CYS A 114 9.77 -11.91 -11.18
N GLY A 115 8.52 -11.89 -11.66
CA GLY A 115 7.35 -12.22 -10.85
C GLY A 115 7.26 -13.69 -10.43
N ASP A 116 7.97 -14.59 -11.10
CA ASP A 116 8.16 -15.99 -10.69
C ASP A 116 9.26 -16.18 -9.62
N GLY A 117 9.89 -15.09 -9.16
CA GLY A 117 10.95 -15.13 -8.16
C GLY A 117 12.33 -15.53 -8.69
N THR A 118 12.52 -15.52 -10.01
CA THR A 118 13.84 -15.70 -10.63
C THR A 118 14.63 -14.40 -10.63
N MET A 119 15.93 -14.50 -10.41
CA MET A 119 16.84 -13.36 -10.48
C MET A 119 17.85 -13.52 -11.62
N TRP A 120 17.91 -12.48 -12.45
CA TRP A 120 18.76 -12.36 -13.61
C TRP A 120 19.93 -11.43 -13.29
N TRP A 121 21.10 -11.77 -13.78
CA TRP A 121 22.30 -10.96 -13.61
C TRP A 121 22.67 -10.25 -14.91
N HIS A 122 23.08 -9.00 -14.77
CA HIS A 122 23.55 -8.15 -15.86
C HIS A 122 24.73 -7.33 -15.35
N LYS A 123 25.62 -6.90 -16.24
CA LYS A 123 26.63 -5.91 -15.88
C LYS A 123 26.92 -4.96 -17.02
N TRP A 124 26.70 -3.67 -16.77
CA TRP A 124 27.10 -2.61 -17.68
C TRP A 124 28.56 -2.23 -17.41
N VAL A 125 29.46 -2.62 -18.30
CA VAL A 125 30.87 -2.25 -18.23
C VAL A 125 31.03 -0.86 -18.84
N LEU A 126 31.11 0.13 -17.96
CA LEU A 126 31.27 1.53 -18.34
C LEU A 126 32.69 1.78 -18.87
N THR A 127 32.80 2.20 -20.12
CA THR A 127 34.07 2.59 -20.75
C THR A 127 34.30 4.10 -20.73
N ASN A 128 33.22 4.90 -20.65
CA ASN A 128 33.32 6.35 -20.51
C ASN A 128 32.33 6.88 -19.45
N PRO A 129 32.82 7.30 -18.28
CA PRO A 129 31.95 7.75 -17.18
C PRO A 129 31.34 9.14 -17.37
N ALA A 130 31.75 9.91 -18.40
CA ALA A 130 31.14 11.20 -18.72
C ALA A 130 29.93 11.05 -19.66
N THR A 131 29.97 10.07 -20.56
CA THR A 131 28.96 9.89 -21.62
C THR A 131 28.06 8.67 -21.43
N GLY A 132 28.35 7.83 -20.42
CA GLY A 132 27.63 6.58 -20.19
C GLY A 132 28.00 5.44 -21.15
N GLU A 133 28.96 5.65 -22.07
CA GLU A 133 29.37 4.62 -23.03
C GLU A 133 29.95 3.39 -22.32
N GLY A 134 29.63 2.23 -22.86
CA GLY A 134 29.99 0.96 -22.29
C GLY A 134 29.45 -0.20 -23.12
N TYR A 135 29.51 -1.39 -22.53
CA TYR A 135 28.97 -2.61 -23.12
C TYR A 135 28.47 -3.56 -22.03
N TRP A 136 27.56 -4.47 -22.39
CA TRP A 136 27.12 -5.53 -21.48
C TRP A 136 28.20 -6.61 -21.34
N ALA A 137 28.59 -6.93 -20.11
CA ALA A 137 29.57 -7.98 -19.83
C ALA A 137 29.09 -9.35 -20.29
N PRO A 138 30.01 -10.29 -20.61
CA PRO A 138 29.68 -11.71 -20.73
C PRO A 138 28.91 -12.20 -19.50
N GLY A 139 27.93 -13.08 -19.70
CA GLY A 139 27.05 -13.57 -18.64
C GLY A 139 25.82 -12.68 -18.37
N THR A 140 25.71 -11.52 -19.02
CA THR A 140 24.47 -10.71 -18.96
C THR A 140 23.28 -11.54 -19.42
N ASN A 141 22.15 -11.41 -18.72
CA ASN A 141 20.91 -12.18 -18.84
C ASN A 141 20.98 -13.62 -18.27
N ASN A 142 22.04 -13.98 -17.54
CA ASN A 142 22.08 -15.27 -16.86
C ASN A 142 21.15 -15.28 -15.64
N VAL A 143 20.42 -16.38 -15.43
CA VAL A 143 19.69 -16.61 -14.19
C VAL A 143 20.68 -17.06 -13.11
N ILE A 144 20.84 -16.24 -12.08
CA ILE A 144 21.76 -16.50 -10.96
C ILE A 144 21.05 -17.01 -9.71
N HIS A 145 19.74 -16.90 -9.60
CA HIS A 145 19.00 -17.45 -8.45
C HIS A 145 17.56 -17.79 -8.82
N ARG A 146 17.00 -18.78 -8.13
CA ARG A 146 15.59 -19.15 -8.15
C ARG A 146 15.14 -19.33 -6.71
N GLY A 147 14.01 -18.73 -6.35
CA GLY A 147 13.43 -18.90 -5.01
C GLY A 147 13.06 -17.60 -4.30
N PHE A 148 13.26 -16.44 -4.93
CA PHE A 148 12.82 -15.18 -4.33
C PHE A 148 11.30 -15.02 -4.27
N GLY A 149 10.54 -15.85 -4.98
CA GLY A 149 9.08 -15.78 -5.05
C GLY A 149 8.36 -16.16 -3.75
N GLN A 150 9.10 -16.66 -2.74
CA GLN A 150 8.57 -16.88 -1.39
C GLN A 150 8.64 -15.62 -0.50
N TYR A 151 9.33 -14.58 -0.95
CA TYR A 151 9.47 -13.32 -0.22
C TYR A 151 8.52 -12.28 -0.81
N SER A 152 7.92 -11.46 0.05
CA SER A 152 7.00 -10.40 -0.36
C SER A 152 7.73 -9.28 -1.12
N TYR A 153 8.99 -9.01 -0.78
CA TYR A 153 9.86 -8.11 -1.55
C TYR A 153 11.35 -8.31 -1.23
N VAL A 154 12.22 -7.82 -2.13
CA VAL A 154 13.69 -7.94 -2.09
C VAL A 154 14.32 -6.59 -2.37
N PHE A 155 15.38 -6.23 -1.64
CA PHE A 155 16.09 -4.96 -1.76
C PHE A 155 17.61 -5.12 -1.55
N GLY A 156 18.39 -4.08 -1.83
CA GLY A 156 19.86 -4.11 -1.74
C GLY A 156 20.53 -4.18 -3.10
N GLY A 157 21.52 -5.06 -3.25
CA GLY A 157 22.35 -5.21 -4.43
C GLY A 157 23.81 -4.75 -4.24
N TRP A 158 24.07 -3.91 -3.24
CA TRP A 158 25.41 -3.41 -2.94
C TRP A 158 26.37 -4.53 -2.55
N ASP A 159 27.52 -4.59 -3.22
CA ASP A 159 28.54 -5.62 -2.96
C ASP A 159 27.96 -7.06 -3.07
N GLY A 160 27.00 -7.25 -3.98
CA GLY A 160 26.30 -8.52 -4.16
C GLY A 160 25.43 -8.95 -2.97
N LYS A 161 25.18 -8.08 -1.98
CA LYS A 161 24.38 -8.40 -0.79
C LYS A 161 22.94 -7.97 -0.99
N PHE A 162 22.03 -8.88 -0.66
CA PHE A 162 20.59 -8.66 -0.78
C PHE A 162 19.90 -8.93 0.55
N TYR A 163 18.75 -8.29 0.69
CA TYR A 163 17.83 -8.51 1.77
C TYR A 163 16.47 -8.86 1.20
N ALA A 164 15.74 -9.74 1.86
CA ALA A 164 14.37 -10.08 1.50
C ALA A 164 13.50 -10.13 2.75
N VAL A 165 12.22 -9.77 2.60
CA VAL A 165 11.23 -9.83 3.68
C VAL A 165 10.14 -10.83 3.29
N ASP A 166 9.84 -11.77 4.17
CA ASP A 166 8.75 -12.73 3.96
C ASP A 166 7.38 -12.21 4.43
N ALA A 167 6.35 -13.03 4.23
CA ALA A 167 4.98 -12.74 4.64
C ALA A 167 4.80 -12.46 6.15
N HIS A 168 5.74 -12.90 6.99
CA HIS A 168 5.73 -12.69 8.43
C HIS A 168 6.50 -11.43 8.84
N GLY A 169 7.12 -10.71 7.90
CA GLY A 169 7.99 -9.58 8.20
C GLY A 169 9.37 -10.00 8.71
N ASP A 170 9.76 -11.27 8.52
CA ASP A 170 11.11 -11.71 8.83
C ASP A 170 12.06 -11.29 7.72
N MET A 171 13.23 -10.77 8.09
CA MET A 171 14.24 -10.28 7.15
C MET A 171 15.37 -11.29 6.99
N TYR A 172 15.74 -11.56 5.73
CA TYR A 172 16.75 -12.53 5.35
C TYR A 172 17.88 -11.87 4.56
N TRP A 173 19.10 -12.34 4.75
CA TRP A 173 20.30 -11.90 4.07
C TRP A 173 20.77 -12.93 3.04
N PHE A 174 21.25 -12.43 1.89
CA PHE A 174 21.86 -13.21 0.83
C PHE A 174 23.12 -12.52 0.32
N HIS A 175 24.04 -13.27 -0.27
CA HIS A 175 25.25 -12.71 -0.88
C HIS A 175 25.67 -13.50 -2.11
N TYR A 176 25.64 -12.81 -3.25
CA TYR A 176 26.16 -13.28 -4.51
C TYR A 176 27.66 -12.96 -4.60
N ILE A 177 28.48 -14.00 -4.58
CA ILE A 177 29.94 -13.91 -4.48
C ILE A 177 30.58 -13.84 -5.87
N ALA A 178 30.04 -14.55 -6.85
CA ALA A 178 30.74 -14.77 -8.11
C ALA A 178 30.94 -13.50 -8.94
N GLY A 179 29.96 -12.58 -8.94
CA GLY A 179 30.09 -11.27 -9.59
C GLY A 179 30.22 -11.28 -11.12
N ASP A 180 29.97 -12.42 -11.77
CA ASP A 180 30.24 -12.65 -13.21
C ASP A 180 29.08 -13.32 -13.97
N GLY A 181 27.89 -13.34 -13.36
CA GLY A 181 26.71 -14.04 -13.86
C GLY A 181 26.71 -15.58 -13.75
N SER A 182 27.67 -16.21 -13.08
CA SER A 182 27.66 -17.66 -12.84
C SER A 182 26.73 -18.07 -11.69
N ASN A 183 26.22 -19.30 -11.73
CA ASN A 183 25.34 -19.87 -10.69
C ASN A 183 25.82 -21.26 -10.23
N GLY A 184 27.13 -21.50 -10.29
CA GLY A 184 27.74 -22.75 -9.88
C GLY A 184 27.94 -22.86 -8.36
N PRO A 185 28.43 -24.01 -7.86
CA PRO A 185 28.86 -24.14 -6.48
C PRO A 185 29.81 -23.01 -6.06
N GLY A 186 29.54 -22.38 -4.93
CA GLY A 186 30.31 -21.23 -4.42
C GLY A 186 29.95 -19.87 -5.03
N ALA A 187 29.03 -19.80 -5.99
CA ALA A 187 28.57 -18.52 -6.55
C ALA A 187 27.77 -17.69 -5.53
N TRP A 188 27.20 -18.35 -4.52
CA TRP A 188 26.43 -17.73 -3.44
C TRP A 188 26.96 -18.17 -2.08
N ALA A 189 26.97 -17.24 -1.12
CA ALA A 189 27.09 -17.59 0.29
C ALA A 189 25.97 -18.55 0.69
N ASN A 190 26.27 -19.53 1.55
CA ASN A 190 25.31 -20.52 2.04
C ASN A 190 24.54 -21.23 0.91
N ASN A 191 25.18 -21.41 -0.26
CA ASN A 191 24.57 -22.00 -1.45
C ASN A 191 23.25 -21.31 -1.89
N GLY A 192 23.14 -20.01 -1.63
CA GLY A 192 21.97 -19.21 -2.02
C GLY A 192 20.79 -19.33 -1.06
N VAL A 193 20.95 -20.00 0.09
CA VAL A 193 19.94 -20.05 1.14
C VAL A 193 19.99 -18.79 2.01
N GLY A 194 18.86 -18.10 2.09
CA GLY A 194 18.72 -16.88 2.89
C GLY A 194 18.93 -17.13 4.38
N GLN A 195 19.70 -16.28 5.03
CA GLN A 195 19.93 -16.34 6.48
C GLN A 195 19.03 -15.33 7.19
N LYS A 196 18.18 -15.78 8.12
CA LYS A 196 17.28 -14.88 8.85
C LYS A 196 18.07 -13.99 9.82
N ILE A 197 18.04 -12.67 9.60
CA ILE A 197 18.80 -11.67 10.37
C ILE A 197 17.93 -10.77 11.25
N ALA A 198 16.61 -10.72 11.03
CA ALA A 198 15.65 -10.03 11.90
C ALA A 198 14.27 -10.67 11.82
N SER A 199 13.43 -10.39 12.81
CA SER A 199 12.03 -10.85 12.85
C SER A 199 11.06 -9.67 12.98
N GLU A 200 9.79 -9.92 12.66
CA GLU A 200 8.64 -9.09 13.04
C GLU A 200 8.70 -7.62 12.57
N LYS A 201 9.22 -7.37 11.37
CA LYS A 201 9.30 -6.01 10.77
C LYS A 201 8.04 -5.60 10.00
N ARG A 202 6.87 -6.17 10.34
CA ARG A 202 5.61 -5.89 9.61
C ARG A 202 5.08 -4.48 9.80
N ASP A 203 5.58 -3.73 10.77
CA ASP A 203 5.25 -2.31 10.97
C ASP A 203 5.95 -1.38 9.95
N TYR A 204 6.79 -1.93 9.07
CA TYR A 204 7.45 -1.20 7.99
C TYR A 204 6.82 -1.51 6.63
N ASP A 205 6.37 -0.47 5.95
CA ASP A 205 5.79 -0.50 4.61
C ASP A 205 6.77 -0.95 3.53
N MET A 206 8.04 -0.56 3.69
CA MET A 206 9.10 -0.87 2.76
C MET A 206 10.48 -0.71 3.39
N PHE A 207 11.46 -1.39 2.78
CA PHE A 207 12.88 -1.18 3.03
C PHE A 207 13.63 -0.87 1.73
N PHE A 208 14.72 -0.13 1.88
CA PHE A 208 15.75 0.05 0.86
C PHE A 208 17.12 0.11 1.54
N ALA A 209 18.17 -0.32 0.86
CA ALA A 209 19.49 -0.44 1.46
C ALA A 209 20.52 0.45 0.79
N ASP A 210 21.48 0.85 1.60
CA ASP A 210 22.70 1.51 1.24
C ASP A 210 23.88 0.55 1.38
N MET A 211 25.04 0.98 0.89
CA MET A 211 26.31 0.31 1.07
C MET A 211 26.64 0.10 2.56
N ASN A 212 27.56 -0.81 2.83
CA ASN A 212 28.11 -1.05 4.17
C ASN A 212 27.07 -1.45 5.24
N GLY A 213 26.02 -2.17 4.81
CA GLY A 213 25.02 -2.76 5.68
C GLY A 213 23.97 -1.78 6.21
N VAL A 214 23.97 -0.53 5.74
CA VAL A 214 22.95 0.45 6.12
C VAL A 214 21.62 0.12 5.43
N ILE A 215 20.54 0.14 6.20
CA ILE A 215 19.19 -0.16 5.73
C ILE A 215 18.27 0.95 6.22
N TYR A 216 17.40 1.42 5.34
CA TYR A 216 16.34 2.35 5.66
C TYR A 216 15.01 1.62 5.60
N GLY A 217 14.18 1.82 6.62
CA GLY A 217 12.80 1.36 6.66
C GLY A 217 11.85 2.53 6.75
N VAL A 218 10.78 2.53 5.97
CA VAL A 218 9.65 3.45 6.17
C VAL A 218 8.67 2.73 7.07
N ARG A 219 8.56 3.18 8.32
CA ARG A 219 7.55 2.67 9.25
C ARG A 219 6.21 3.30 8.90
N HIS A 220 5.12 2.53 9.08
CA HIS A 220 3.76 3.07 9.00
C HIS A 220 3.63 4.37 9.80
N GLY A 221 2.89 5.34 9.27
CA GLY A 221 2.90 6.73 9.79
C GLY A 221 4.05 7.60 9.23
N ALA A 222 4.61 7.22 8.08
CA ALA A 222 5.55 8.04 7.29
C ALA A 222 6.93 8.31 7.92
N SER A 223 7.32 7.60 8.98
CA SER A 223 8.62 7.80 9.63
C SER A 223 9.73 7.00 8.94
N LEU A 224 10.84 7.67 8.64
CA LEU A 224 12.02 7.04 8.03
C LEU A 224 12.98 6.63 9.14
N HIS A 225 13.25 5.34 9.24
CA HIS A 225 14.16 4.75 10.24
C HIS A 225 15.43 4.24 9.58
N TRP A 226 16.55 4.45 10.24
CA TRP A 226 17.86 3.92 9.88
C TRP A 226 18.19 2.71 10.72
N PHE A 227 18.82 1.73 10.08
CA PHE A 227 19.41 0.55 10.66
C PHE A 227 20.78 0.32 10.06
N ARG A 228 21.63 -0.44 10.76
CA ARG A 228 22.87 -0.93 10.18
C ARG A 228 23.18 -2.35 10.63
N TYR A 229 23.24 -3.25 9.66
CA TYR A 229 23.69 -4.61 9.82
C TYR A 229 25.22 -4.65 9.76
N LEU A 230 25.85 -4.99 10.88
CA LEU A 230 27.30 -4.93 11.07
C LEU A 230 28.01 -6.23 10.69
N ALA A 231 27.36 -7.38 10.91
CA ALA A 231 28.00 -8.67 10.71
C ALA A 231 28.32 -8.93 9.24
N GLY A 232 27.40 -8.61 8.32
CA GLY A 232 27.63 -8.67 6.88
C GLY A 232 27.86 -10.08 6.31
N ASP A 233 27.58 -11.12 7.09
CA ASP A 233 27.85 -12.54 6.77
C ASP A 233 26.61 -13.44 6.93
N GLY A 234 25.46 -12.85 7.25
CA GLY A 234 24.19 -13.55 7.48
C GLY A 234 24.00 -14.05 8.91
N THR A 235 24.97 -13.84 9.82
CA THR A 235 24.78 -14.19 11.23
C THR A 235 23.77 -13.28 11.92
N ASN A 236 23.04 -13.87 12.88
CA ASN A 236 22.10 -13.17 13.76
C ASN A 236 22.57 -13.38 15.21
N GLY A 237 22.58 -12.31 16.02
CA GLY A 237 23.05 -12.39 17.41
C GLY A 237 23.52 -11.04 17.98
N PRO A 238 23.98 -11.03 19.24
CA PRO A 238 24.48 -9.82 19.88
C PRO A 238 25.59 -9.16 19.06
N GLY A 239 25.47 -7.86 18.81
CA GLY A 239 26.43 -7.08 18.01
C GLY A 239 26.32 -7.25 16.49
N ALA A 240 25.42 -8.10 15.99
CA ALA A 240 25.18 -8.23 14.54
C ALA A 240 24.56 -6.97 13.93
N TRP A 241 23.87 -6.17 14.74
CA TRP A 241 23.24 -4.91 14.36
C TRP A 241 23.73 -3.76 15.23
N ALA A 242 23.89 -2.58 14.63
CA ALA A 242 24.02 -1.33 15.37
C ALA A 242 22.76 -1.09 16.22
N ASN A 243 22.93 -0.45 17.38
CA ASN A 243 21.85 -0.19 18.34
C ASN A 243 20.97 -1.44 18.66
N ASN A 244 21.58 -2.63 18.65
CA ASN A 244 20.89 -3.92 18.85
C ASN A 244 19.70 -4.16 17.89
N GLY A 245 19.74 -3.58 16.69
CA GLY A 245 18.66 -3.73 15.70
C GLY A 245 17.45 -2.83 15.94
N ASN A 246 17.51 -1.94 16.93
CA ASN A 246 16.51 -0.89 17.14
C ASN A 246 16.75 0.25 16.14
N GLY A 247 15.75 0.50 15.28
CA GLY A 247 15.83 1.55 14.28
C GLY A 247 15.90 2.94 14.91
N ILE A 248 16.67 3.83 14.31
CA ILE A 248 16.75 5.24 14.71
C ILE A 248 15.95 6.07 13.74
N GLN A 249 14.99 6.85 14.22
CA GLN A 249 14.24 7.75 13.36
C GLN A 249 15.14 8.86 12.81
N VAL A 250 15.27 8.92 11.50
CA VAL A 250 16.09 9.90 10.78
C VAL A 250 15.25 10.90 9.99
N GLY A 251 13.95 10.67 9.79
CA GLY A 251 13.08 11.60 9.08
C GLY A 251 11.59 11.26 9.18
N SER A 252 10.76 12.08 8.55
CA SER A 252 9.31 11.91 8.45
C SER A 252 8.79 12.38 7.07
N GLY A 253 7.58 11.94 6.70
CA GLY A 253 6.97 12.25 5.40
C GLY A 253 7.50 11.40 4.25
N PHE A 254 8.09 10.23 4.53
CA PHE A 254 8.62 9.32 3.52
C PHE A 254 7.63 8.20 3.15
N ASP A 255 6.33 8.38 3.35
CA ASP A 255 5.28 7.41 3.01
C ASP A 255 4.85 7.47 1.54
N PHE A 256 4.13 6.45 1.07
CA PHE A 256 3.52 6.41 -0.26
C PHE A 256 2.56 7.59 -0.54
N GLY A 257 2.08 8.30 0.48
CA GLY A 257 1.39 9.60 0.43
C GLY A 257 2.18 10.72 -0.19
N SER A 258 3.48 10.72 0.08
CA SER A 258 4.32 11.87 -0.13
C SER A 258 5.38 11.62 -1.19
N CYS A 259 5.80 10.38 -1.40
CA CYS A 259 6.82 10.04 -2.40
C CYS A 259 6.47 8.77 -3.18
N VAL A 260 6.84 8.78 -4.47
CA VAL A 260 6.60 7.66 -5.40
C VAL A 260 7.81 6.74 -5.55
N GLU A 261 9.02 7.20 -5.21
CA GLU A 261 10.26 6.40 -5.29
C GLU A 261 11.31 6.92 -4.30
N ARG A 262 12.10 6.00 -3.72
CA ARG A 262 13.17 6.28 -2.76
C ARG A 262 14.33 5.33 -2.99
N PHE A 263 15.55 5.87 -3.03
CA PHE A 263 16.74 5.06 -3.19
C PHE A 263 17.96 5.79 -2.61
N THR A 264 19.04 5.06 -2.36
CA THR A 264 20.17 5.59 -1.58
C THR A 264 21.51 5.10 -2.12
N GLU A 265 22.57 5.88 -1.90
CA GLU A 265 23.97 5.49 -2.14
C GLU A 265 24.97 6.29 -1.28
N ASN A 266 25.74 5.58 -0.46
CA ASN A 266 26.81 6.06 0.41
C ASN A 266 26.45 7.37 1.13
N GLY A 267 25.36 7.30 1.91
CA GLY A 267 24.79 8.37 2.72
C GLY A 267 24.03 9.45 1.93
N VAL A 268 23.84 9.27 0.63
CA VAL A 268 22.95 10.11 -0.20
C VAL A 268 21.62 9.40 -0.32
N VAL A 269 20.53 10.09 -0.01
CA VAL A 269 19.16 9.61 -0.26
C VAL A 269 18.54 10.44 -1.36
N TYR A 270 18.05 9.77 -2.40
CA TYR A 270 17.23 10.37 -3.44
C TYR A 270 15.76 10.02 -3.21
N VAL A 271 14.91 11.01 -3.42
CA VAL A 271 13.47 10.87 -3.26
C VAL A 271 12.77 11.51 -4.44
N VAL A 272 11.84 10.78 -5.04
CA VAL A 272 10.90 11.34 -6.01
C VAL A 272 9.63 11.70 -5.27
N TRP A 273 9.42 13.00 -5.05
CA TRP A 273 8.25 13.48 -4.34
C TRP A 273 7.02 13.49 -5.24
N VAL A 274 5.85 13.23 -4.65
CA VAL A 274 4.57 13.52 -5.29
C VAL A 274 4.52 15.01 -5.56
N ASN A 275 4.20 15.41 -6.80
CA ASN A 275 4.12 16.82 -7.12
C ASN A 275 2.94 17.44 -6.36
N LYS A 276 3.26 18.48 -5.59
CA LYS A 276 2.34 19.18 -4.70
C LYS A 276 1.60 20.33 -5.41
N ASP A 277 2.09 20.71 -6.59
CA ASP A 277 1.58 21.76 -7.45
C ASP A 277 1.28 21.18 -8.84
N HIS A 278 -0.01 20.97 -9.11
CA HIS A 278 -0.52 20.41 -10.37
C HIS A 278 -0.18 21.25 -11.61
N THR A 279 0.38 22.44 -11.45
CA THR A 279 0.80 23.31 -12.56
C THR A 279 2.26 23.12 -12.96
N GLN A 280 3.06 22.40 -12.16
CA GLN A 280 4.46 22.09 -12.47
C GLN A 280 4.63 20.75 -13.18
N ALA A 281 5.75 20.59 -13.89
CA ALA A 281 6.12 19.32 -14.51
C ALA A 281 6.16 18.20 -13.45
N ASP A 282 5.63 17.03 -13.81
CA ASP A 282 5.44 15.95 -12.86
C ASP A 282 6.74 15.51 -12.13
N HIS A 283 6.59 15.19 -10.84
CA HIS A 283 7.55 14.56 -9.92
C HIS A 283 9.01 15.08 -9.94
N GLU A 284 9.39 15.77 -8.86
CA GLU A 284 10.74 16.26 -8.60
C GLU A 284 11.64 15.16 -8.01
N LEU A 285 12.86 15.02 -8.54
CA LEU A 285 13.93 14.25 -7.91
C LEU A 285 14.69 15.15 -6.95
N ARG A 286 14.61 14.84 -5.67
CA ARG A 286 15.30 15.56 -4.60
C ARG A 286 16.41 14.72 -3.97
N TRP A 287 17.48 15.41 -3.62
CA TRP A 287 18.71 14.84 -3.06
C TRP A 287 18.88 15.27 -1.61
N TYR A 288 19.23 14.32 -0.76
CA TYR A 288 19.48 14.49 0.66
C TYR A 288 20.82 13.86 1.02
N LYS A 289 21.56 14.48 1.94
CA LYS A 289 22.77 13.90 2.52
C LYS A 289 22.54 13.63 4.00
N LEU A 290 22.71 12.39 4.40
CA LEU A 290 22.78 12.02 5.80
C LEU A 290 24.25 12.01 6.22
N ALA A 291 24.63 12.93 7.10
CA ALA A 291 25.98 12.96 7.64
C ALA A 291 26.23 11.73 8.52
N ASP A 292 27.47 11.25 8.53
CA ASP A 292 27.90 10.14 9.40
C ASP A 292 27.00 8.91 9.31
N HIS A 293 26.48 8.62 8.11
CA HIS A 293 25.47 7.58 7.86
C HIS A 293 25.84 6.16 8.32
N LEU A 294 27.11 5.90 8.65
CA LEU A 294 27.58 4.62 9.19
C LEU A 294 27.53 4.55 10.71
N THR A 295 27.40 5.68 11.40
CA THR A 295 27.58 5.80 12.86
C THR A 295 26.47 6.60 13.53
N ILE A 296 25.28 6.69 12.91
CA ILE A 296 24.15 7.50 13.41
C ILE A 296 23.77 7.17 14.86
N ASP A 297 23.94 5.92 15.27
CA ASP A 297 23.74 5.43 16.64
C ASP A 297 24.63 6.10 17.69
N THR A 298 25.76 6.68 17.27
CA THR A 298 26.72 7.35 18.13
C THR A 298 26.92 8.84 17.78
N SER A 299 26.84 9.21 16.50
CA SER A 299 26.99 10.58 16.02
C SER A 299 25.70 11.40 16.08
N GLY A 300 24.54 10.73 16.15
CA GLY A 300 23.24 11.36 16.03
C GLY A 300 22.83 11.64 14.58
N VAL A 301 21.61 12.15 14.40
CA VAL A 301 20.99 12.41 13.10
C VAL A 301 21.31 13.83 12.64
N PHE A 302 21.90 13.98 11.46
CA PHE A 302 22.15 15.29 10.87
C PHE A 302 22.02 15.28 9.34
N TRP A 303 21.17 16.17 8.81
CA TRP A 303 20.98 16.44 7.38
C TRP A 303 21.60 17.79 7.04
N PRO A 304 22.84 17.87 6.51
CA PRO A 304 23.51 19.15 6.27
C PRO A 304 22.73 20.08 5.31
N ASN A 305 21.94 19.49 4.41
CA ASN A 305 21.18 20.21 3.39
C ASN A 305 19.66 20.32 3.70
N GLY A 306 19.24 20.00 4.92
CA GLY A 306 17.86 20.19 5.39
C GLY A 306 16.81 19.50 4.52
N ASP A 307 15.89 20.28 3.95
CA ASP A 307 14.69 19.81 3.24
C ASP A 307 14.94 19.18 1.86
N GLY A 308 16.22 19.03 1.45
CA GLY A 308 16.61 18.38 0.21
C GLY A 308 16.78 19.35 -0.97
N ALA A 309 17.82 19.11 -1.77
CA ALA A 309 18.11 19.90 -2.97
C ALA A 309 17.37 19.34 -4.18
N LEU A 310 16.76 20.21 -5.00
CA LEU A 310 16.21 19.80 -6.29
C LEU A 310 17.35 19.48 -7.24
N VAL A 311 17.38 18.25 -7.76
CA VAL A 311 18.44 17.79 -8.67
C VAL A 311 17.88 17.24 -9.99
N GLY A 312 16.57 17.06 -10.12
CA GLY A 312 15.96 16.61 -11.37
C GLY A 312 14.43 16.80 -11.40
N THR A 313 13.84 16.76 -12.58
CA THR A 313 12.38 16.84 -12.79
C THR A 313 11.91 15.84 -13.84
N GLY A 314 10.62 15.48 -13.81
CA GLY A 314 10.02 14.58 -14.80
C GLY A 314 10.08 13.10 -14.47
N PHE A 315 10.39 12.74 -13.23
CA PHE A 315 10.54 11.36 -12.78
C PHE A 315 9.19 10.74 -12.38
N SER A 316 8.26 10.63 -13.33
CA SER A 316 6.91 10.14 -13.04
C SER A 316 6.83 8.62 -12.99
N VAL A 317 6.93 8.04 -11.79
CA VAL A 317 6.98 6.59 -11.61
C VAL A 317 5.58 5.95 -11.62
N THR A 318 5.39 4.97 -12.51
CA THR A 318 4.21 4.10 -12.59
C THR A 318 4.67 2.63 -12.64
N ARG A 319 4.91 2.00 -11.48
CA ARG A 319 5.49 0.64 -11.37
C ARG A 319 4.77 -0.45 -12.17
N GLY A 320 3.47 -0.34 -12.41
CA GLY A 320 2.66 -1.31 -13.17
C GLY A 320 2.41 -0.94 -14.64
N ALA A 321 3.10 0.07 -15.20
CA ALA A 321 2.80 0.57 -16.56
C ALA A 321 3.01 -0.47 -17.69
N ASN A 322 3.78 -1.52 -17.42
CA ASN A 322 4.02 -2.64 -18.31
C ASN A 322 2.82 -3.61 -18.41
N LEU A 323 2.00 -3.77 -17.36
CA LEU A 323 0.79 -4.60 -17.37
C LEU A 323 -0.21 -4.11 -16.30
N GLN A 324 -1.32 -3.52 -16.73
CA GLN A 324 -2.32 -2.95 -15.84
C GLN A 324 -3.71 -2.95 -16.46
N GLY A 325 -4.75 -2.97 -15.64
CA GLY A 325 -6.13 -2.98 -16.13
C GLY A 325 -7.15 -2.67 -15.05
N TYR A 326 -8.40 -2.52 -15.46
CA TYR A 326 -9.55 -2.30 -14.60
C TYR A 326 -10.84 -2.86 -15.20
N THR A 327 -11.85 -3.02 -14.35
CA THR A 327 -13.23 -3.37 -14.72
C THR A 327 -14.21 -2.59 -13.84
N SER A 328 -15.52 -2.72 -14.07
CA SER A 328 -16.52 -2.38 -13.06
C SER A 328 -16.35 -3.25 -11.82
N TRP A 329 -16.50 -2.66 -10.64
CA TRP A 329 -16.30 -3.33 -9.36
C TRP A 329 -17.48 -4.17 -8.87
N SER A 330 -18.62 -4.13 -9.55
CA SER A 330 -19.78 -4.97 -9.22
C SER A 330 -20.49 -5.45 -10.48
N VAL A 331 -20.88 -6.72 -10.49
CA VAL A 331 -21.59 -7.37 -11.59
C VAL A 331 -22.45 -8.52 -11.04
N ALA A 332 -23.62 -8.76 -11.62
CA ALA A 332 -24.46 -9.90 -11.28
C ALA A 332 -24.32 -11.02 -12.33
N PRO A 333 -24.61 -12.29 -12.00
CA PRO A 333 -24.70 -13.35 -12.99
C PRO A 333 -25.60 -12.99 -14.18
N GLY A 334 -25.27 -13.48 -15.37
CA GLY A 334 -25.91 -13.13 -16.64
C GLY A 334 -25.56 -11.74 -17.19
N GLN A 335 -24.91 -10.87 -16.41
CA GLN A 335 -24.42 -9.58 -16.91
C GLN A 335 -23.04 -9.71 -17.55
N ARG A 336 -22.74 -8.78 -18.46
CA ARG A 336 -21.44 -8.68 -19.13
C ARG A 336 -20.44 -7.92 -18.25
N LEU A 337 -19.25 -8.47 -18.05
CA LEU A 337 -18.10 -7.80 -17.46
C LEU A 337 -17.13 -7.39 -18.57
N ASP A 338 -16.79 -6.10 -18.62
CA ASP A 338 -15.84 -5.53 -19.58
C ASP A 338 -14.51 -5.24 -18.88
N VAL A 339 -13.43 -5.82 -19.39
CA VAL A 339 -12.09 -5.64 -18.83
C VAL A 339 -11.24 -4.82 -19.80
N ALA A 340 -10.74 -3.68 -19.31
CA ALA A 340 -9.79 -2.84 -20.04
C ALA A 340 -8.37 -3.12 -19.54
N VAL A 341 -7.44 -3.36 -20.45
CA VAL A 341 -6.03 -3.66 -20.17
C VAL A 341 -5.14 -2.79 -21.04
N SER A 342 -4.11 -2.19 -20.44
CA SER A 342 -3.01 -1.55 -21.14
C SER A 342 -1.72 -2.30 -20.80
N THR A 343 -0.98 -2.72 -21.83
CA THR A 343 0.28 -3.43 -21.67
C THR A 343 1.22 -3.14 -22.82
N THR A 344 2.51 -3.21 -22.55
CA THR A 344 3.59 -3.12 -23.54
C THR A 344 4.04 -4.49 -24.05
N PHE A 345 3.50 -5.59 -23.51
CA PHE A 345 3.73 -6.93 -24.04
C PHE A 345 2.85 -7.21 -25.25
N ASP A 346 3.34 -8.05 -26.17
CA ASP A 346 2.56 -8.47 -27.35
C ASP A 346 1.34 -9.32 -26.99
N GLN A 347 1.41 -10.02 -25.85
CA GLN A 347 0.35 -10.86 -25.33
C GLN A 347 0.39 -10.93 -23.80
N PHE A 348 -0.77 -11.21 -23.22
CA PHE A 348 -0.93 -11.54 -21.79
C PHE A 348 -2.01 -12.61 -21.66
N SER A 349 -2.06 -13.30 -20.52
CA SER A 349 -3.17 -14.18 -20.19
C SER A 349 -4.06 -13.57 -19.11
N ALA A 350 -5.35 -13.87 -19.14
CA ALA A 350 -6.27 -13.52 -18.07
C ALA A 350 -7.12 -14.71 -17.62
N SER A 351 -7.13 -14.96 -16.32
CA SER A 351 -8.03 -15.90 -15.62
C SER A 351 -8.85 -15.15 -14.57
N VAL A 352 -9.83 -15.82 -13.94
CA VAL A 352 -10.61 -15.24 -12.84
C VAL A 352 -10.55 -16.15 -11.63
N LEU A 353 -10.25 -15.55 -10.48
CA LEU A 353 -10.22 -16.20 -9.18
C LEU A 353 -11.37 -15.65 -8.33
N ARG A 354 -12.11 -16.54 -7.66
CA ARG A 354 -12.99 -16.19 -6.54
C ARG A 354 -12.16 -16.26 -5.27
N LEU A 355 -12.15 -15.16 -4.52
CA LEU A 355 -11.49 -15.05 -3.23
C LEU A 355 -12.48 -15.36 -2.11
N ALA A 356 -12.03 -16.20 -1.19
CA ALA A 356 -12.64 -16.55 0.08
C ALA A 356 -11.64 -16.36 1.23
N GLY A 357 -10.48 -15.76 0.95
CA GLY A 357 -9.37 -15.49 1.84
C GLY A 357 -8.10 -15.17 1.05
N PRO A 358 -6.94 -15.04 1.71
CA PRO A 358 -5.65 -14.91 1.04
C PRO A 358 -5.32 -16.15 0.19
N ILE A 359 -4.75 -15.95 -1.00
CA ILE A 359 -4.53 -17.04 -1.98
C ILE A 359 -3.48 -18.07 -1.50
N GLU A 360 -2.44 -17.60 -0.84
CA GLU A 360 -1.38 -18.40 -0.22
C GLU A 360 -1.90 -19.27 0.93
N GLN A 361 -3.05 -18.90 1.50
CA GLN A 361 -3.76 -19.70 2.51
C GLN A 361 -4.84 -20.60 1.91
N GLY A 362 -4.82 -20.82 0.60
CA GLY A 362 -5.81 -21.61 -0.13
C GLY A 362 -7.16 -20.92 -0.30
N GLY A 363 -7.26 -19.63 0.04
CA GLY A 363 -8.49 -18.84 0.00
C GLY A 363 -8.90 -18.39 -1.40
N ALA A 364 -8.51 -19.09 -2.48
CA ALA A 364 -8.91 -18.74 -3.83
C ALA A 364 -9.27 -19.97 -4.67
N THR A 365 -10.26 -19.82 -5.55
CA THR A 365 -10.64 -20.84 -6.55
C THR A 365 -10.67 -20.23 -7.93
N GLN A 366 -10.03 -20.87 -8.91
CA GLN A 366 -10.12 -20.43 -10.30
C GLN A 366 -11.51 -20.76 -10.86
N VAL A 367 -12.30 -19.73 -11.14
CA VAL A 367 -13.67 -19.86 -11.70
C VAL A 367 -13.72 -19.60 -13.21
N ARG A 368 -12.62 -19.10 -13.78
CA ARG A 368 -12.41 -18.99 -15.23
C ARG A 368 -10.98 -19.36 -15.58
N ALA A 369 -10.82 -20.33 -16.48
CA ALA A 369 -9.52 -20.74 -16.98
C ALA A 369 -8.77 -19.59 -17.69
N PRO A 370 -7.43 -19.61 -17.67
CA PRO A 370 -6.64 -18.61 -18.37
C PRO A 370 -6.90 -18.63 -19.87
N GLN A 371 -7.03 -17.45 -20.46
CA GLN A 371 -7.10 -17.24 -21.89
C GLN A 371 -6.08 -16.19 -22.32
N THR A 372 -5.43 -16.40 -23.46
CA THR A 372 -4.44 -15.48 -24.00
C THR A 372 -5.11 -14.43 -24.86
N TYR A 373 -4.72 -13.18 -24.66
CA TYR A 373 -5.17 -12.03 -25.43
C TYR A 373 -3.99 -11.28 -26.03
N ARG A 374 -4.25 -10.62 -27.15
CA ARG A 374 -3.29 -9.69 -27.74
C ARG A 374 -3.14 -8.48 -26.81
N GLY A 375 -1.90 -8.15 -26.47
CA GLY A 375 -1.58 -6.96 -25.72
C GLY A 375 -1.72 -5.71 -26.58
N GLN A 376 -2.21 -4.65 -25.96
CA GLN A 376 -2.29 -3.33 -26.56
C GLN A 376 -1.90 -2.29 -25.54
N ARG A 377 -1.08 -1.35 -25.99
CA ARG A 377 -0.68 -0.21 -25.19
C ARG A 377 -1.66 0.93 -25.40
N HIS A 378 -2.04 1.58 -24.32
CA HIS A 378 -2.89 2.76 -24.35
C HIS A 378 -2.22 3.93 -23.62
N LEU A 379 -2.17 5.08 -24.27
CA LEU A 379 -1.60 6.30 -23.71
C LEU A 379 -2.51 6.90 -22.64
N LEU A 380 -1.89 7.48 -21.61
CA LEU A 380 -2.60 8.26 -20.61
C LEU A 380 -2.95 9.62 -21.19
N ARG A 381 -4.24 9.98 -21.13
CA ARG A 381 -4.71 11.30 -21.55
C ARG A 381 -4.44 12.33 -20.45
N SER A 382 -4.34 13.60 -20.83
CA SER A 382 -4.31 14.68 -19.81
C SER A 382 -5.53 14.57 -18.88
N GLY A 383 -5.30 14.78 -17.58
CA GLY A 383 -6.34 14.65 -16.55
C GLY A 383 -6.72 13.21 -16.17
N TYR A 384 -5.97 12.19 -16.60
CA TYR A 384 -6.26 10.78 -16.29
C TYR A 384 -6.35 10.49 -14.78
N ARG A 385 -5.63 11.26 -13.93
CA ARG A 385 -5.66 11.12 -12.47
C ARG A 385 -7.09 11.29 -11.93
N ALA A 386 -7.82 12.28 -12.46
CA ALA A 386 -9.19 12.57 -12.05
C ALA A 386 -10.25 11.80 -12.86
N ASN A 387 -10.05 11.66 -14.17
CA ASN A 387 -11.05 11.11 -15.08
C ASN A 387 -10.89 9.60 -15.34
N GLY A 388 -9.79 9.02 -14.89
CA GLY A 388 -9.38 7.68 -15.28
C GLY A 388 -8.74 7.67 -16.68
N PRO A 389 -8.14 6.54 -17.08
CA PRO A 389 -7.43 6.45 -18.34
C PRO A 389 -8.31 6.29 -19.59
N ALA A 390 -9.60 5.93 -19.42
CA ALA A 390 -10.56 5.73 -20.51
C ALA A 390 -10.06 4.77 -21.62
N TRP A 391 -9.45 3.65 -21.21
CA TRP A 391 -9.00 2.62 -22.13
C TRP A 391 -10.19 1.86 -22.74
N PRO A 392 -10.07 1.41 -24.01
CA PRO A 392 -11.07 0.54 -24.60
C PRO A 392 -11.08 -0.82 -23.90
N THR A 393 -12.22 -1.49 -23.98
CA THR A 393 -12.37 -2.88 -23.52
C THR A 393 -11.45 -3.80 -24.34
N SER A 394 -10.57 -4.53 -23.67
CA SER A 394 -9.67 -5.49 -24.30
C SER A 394 -10.37 -6.84 -24.50
N PHE A 395 -11.17 -7.25 -23.54
CA PHE A 395 -12.02 -8.44 -23.63
C PHE A 395 -13.24 -8.33 -22.71
N SER A 396 -14.23 -9.18 -22.97
CA SER A 396 -15.45 -9.24 -22.19
C SER A 396 -15.85 -10.69 -21.99
N PHE A 397 -16.62 -10.95 -20.93
CA PHE A 397 -17.33 -12.20 -20.75
C PHE A 397 -18.63 -11.97 -19.99
N THR A 398 -19.63 -12.82 -20.23
CA THR A 398 -20.83 -12.86 -19.40
C THR A 398 -20.54 -13.67 -18.15
N VAL A 399 -20.87 -13.12 -16.99
CA VAL A 399 -20.73 -13.82 -15.71
C VAL A 399 -21.68 -15.03 -15.71
N PRO A 400 -21.17 -16.27 -15.60
CA PRO A 400 -22.00 -17.47 -15.57
C PRO A 400 -23.00 -17.50 -14.41
N ASP A 401 -24.14 -18.17 -14.62
CA ASP A 401 -25.21 -18.27 -13.61
C ASP A 401 -24.85 -19.13 -12.39
N ASP A 402 -23.84 -19.98 -12.52
CA ASP A 402 -23.32 -20.85 -11.46
C ASP A 402 -22.22 -20.19 -10.62
N TRP A 403 -21.74 -19.00 -10.99
CA TRP A 403 -20.79 -18.27 -10.15
C TRP A 403 -21.43 -17.88 -8.83
N GLN A 404 -20.76 -18.27 -7.75
CA GLN A 404 -21.15 -17.90 -6.41
C GLN A 404 -20.89 -16.41 -6.17
N SER A 405 -21.78 -15.80 -5.40
CA SER A 405 -21.59 -14.48 -4.83
C SER A 405 -20.25 -14.39 -4.10
N GLY A 406 -19.50 -13.30 -4.24
CA GLY A 406 -18.20 -13.17 -3.61
C GLY A 406 -17.28 -12.12 -4.22
N PHE A 407 -16.13 -11.95 -3.57
CA PHE A 407 -15.05 -11.11 -4.07
C PHE A 407 -14.21 -11.88 -5.10
N HIS A 408 -13.89 -11.25 -6.21
CA HIS A 408 -13.19 -11.87 -7.32
C HIS A 408 -12.05 -10.97 -7.80
N VAL A 409 -11.07 -11.57 -8.45
CA VAL A 409 -10.04 -10.85 -9.20
C VAL A 409 -9.90 -11.41 -10.60
N VAL A 410 -9.75 -10.54 -11.59
CA VAL A 410 -9.14 -10.93 -12.86
C VAL A 410 -7.63 -10.95 -12.63
N LYS A 411 -7.01 -12.12 -12.76
CA LYS A 411 -5.56 -12.27 -12.71
C LYS A 411 -5.03 -12.07 -14.13
N LEU A 412 -4.32 -10.97 -14.36
CA LEU A 412 -3.51 -10.78 -15.56
C LEU A 412 -2.13 -11.39 -15.32
N GLU A 413 -1.61 -12.12 -16.30
CA GLU A 413 -0.26 -12.69 -16.24
C GLU A 413 0.51 -12.38 -17.54
N GLY A 414 1.67 -11.76 -17.37
CA GLY A 414 2.65 -11.48 -18.42
C GLY A 414 3.83 -12.46 -18.37
N PRO A 415 4.91 -12.16 -19.11
CA PRO A 415 6.14 -12.96 -19.09
C PRO A 415 6.72 -13.15 -17.69
N HIS A 416 7.43 -14.27 -17.48
CA HIS A 416 8.20 -14.55 -16.26
C HIS A 416 7.42 -14.38 -14.94
N GLY A 417 6.13 -14.73 -14.95
CA GLY A 417 5.28 -14.70 -13.76
C GLY A 417 4.90 -13.29 -13.29
N LEU A 418 5.10 -12.24 -14.10
CA LEU A 418 4.58 -10.91 -13.82
C LEU A 418 3.05 -10.97 -13.71
N ARG A 419 2.49 -10.45 -12.62
CA ARG A 419 1.05 -10.53 -12.33
C ARG A 419 0.49 -9.15 -11.96
N GLN A 420 -0.75 -8.91 -12.37
CA GLN A 420 -1.59 -7.83 -11.87
C GLN A 420 -2.98 -8.40 -11.53
N TYR A 421 -3.56 -7.95 -10.43
CA TYR A 421 -4.90 -8.37 -10.01
C TYR A 421 -5.89 -7.22 -10.15
N ILE A 422 -7.03 -7.49 -10.80
CA ILE A 422 -8.11 -6.52 -10.98
C ILE A 422 -9.32 -6.97 -10.14
N PRO A 423 -9.57 -6.34 -8.98
CA PRO A 423 -10.68 -6.71 -8.10
C PRO A 423 -12.06 -6.31 -8.64
N PHE A 424 -13.05 -7.16 -8.35
CA PHE A 424 -14.47 -6.89 -8.54
C PHE A 424 -15.33 -7.83 -7.69
N VAL A 425 -16.57 -7.44 -7.40
CA VAL A 425 -17.56 -8.27 -6.70
C VAL A 425 -18.53 -8.89 -7.71
N VAL A 426 -18.79 -10.18 -7.55
CA VAL A 426 -19.94 -10.84 -8.15
C VAL A 426 -21.05 -10.79 -7.09
N LYS A 427 -22.02 -9.90 -7.27
CA LYS A 427 -23.18 -9.79 -6.38
C LYS A 427 -24.26 -10.80 -6.79
N PRO A 428 -25.16 -11.25 -5.89
CA PRO A 428 -26.15 -12.24 -6.27
C PRO A 428 -27.26 -11.59 -7.13
N LYS A 429 -27.89 -12.37 -8.01
CA LYS A 429 -29.09 -11.93 -8.76
C LYS A 429 -30.26 -11.62 -7.84
N GLN A 430 -30.39 -12.40 -6.77
CA GLN A 430 -31.37 -12.29 -5.69
C GLN A 430 -30.69 -12.78 -4.41
N PRO A 431 -31.01 -12.22 -3.24
CA PRO A 431 -30.48 -12.70 -1.97
C PRO A 431 -30.62 -14.22 -1.81
N ARG A 432 -29.52 -14.89 -1.43
CA ARG A 432 -29.44 -16.34 -1.24
C ARG A 432 -29.12 -16.68 0.21
N GLU A 433 -28.35 -15.83 0.87
CA GLU A 433 -27.86 -16.05 2.23
C GLU A 433 -28.53 -15.11 3.26
N LYS A 434 -28.36 -15.43 4.55
CA LYS A 434 -28.85 -14.57 5.64
C LYS A 434 -27.96 -13.36 5.90
N VAL A 435 -26.69 -13.46 5.51
CA VAL A 435 -25.63 -12.48 5.74
C VAL A 435 -25.25 -11.83 4.42
N ALA A 436 -25.24 -10.50 4.39
CA ALA A 436 -24.60 -9.73 3.34
C ALA A 436 -23.28 -9.16 3.86
N LEU A 437 -22.18 -9.45 3.19
CA LEU A 437 -20.88 -8.81 3.41
C LEU A 437 -20.76 -7.59 2.49
N LEU A 438 -20.50 -6.42 3.07
CA LEU A 438 -20.28 -5.17 2.35
C LEU A 438 -18.79 -4.80 2.34
N LEU A 439 -18.19 -4.83 1.15
CA LEU A 439 -16.80 -4.42 0.96
C LEU A 439 -16.66 -2.91 0.76
N PRO A 440 -15.66 -2.26 1.39
CA PRO A 440 -15.48 -0.82 1.40
C PRO A 440 -14.77 -0.34 0.13
N TYR A 441 -15.42 -0.50 -1.01
CA TYR A 441 -14.85 -0.11 -2.31
C TYR A 441 -14.50 1.38 -2.36
N LEU A 442 -15.29 2.28 -1.76
CA LEU A 442 -14.96 3.70 -1.72
C LEU A 442 -13.66 3.97 -0.96
N THR A 443 -13.38 3.23 0.12
CA THR A 443 -12.08 3.26 0.81
C THR A 443 -10.97 2.73 -0.08
N HIS A 444 -11.18 1.57 -0.74
CA HIS A 444 -10.22 1.04 -1.70
C HIS A 444 -9.91 2.04 -2.82
N ASN A 445 -10.91 2.78 -3.32
CA ASN A 445 -10.73 3.82 -4.32
C ASN A 445 -9.96 5.02 -3.77
N ALA A 446 -10.26 5.47 -2.55
CA ALA A 446 -9.60 6.60 -1.88
C ALA A 446 -8.10 6.35 -1.66
N TYR A 447 -7.73 5.12 -1.32
CA TYR A 447 -6.35 4.68 -1.05
C TYR A 447 -5.63 4.07 -2.26
N ASN A 448 -6.22 4.11 -3.46
CA ASN A 448 -5.56 3.59 -4.66
C ASN A 448 -4.54 4.61 -5.20
N HIS A 449 -3.25 4.26 -5.08
CA HIS A 449 -2.10 5.10 -5.43
C HIS A 449 -1.80 5.16 -6.95
N TRP A 450 -2.60 4.48 -7.78
CA TRP A 450 -2.38 4.46 -9.22
C TRP A 450 -2.31 5.89 -9.81
N GLY A 451 -1.27 6.15 -10.61
CA GLY A 451 -1.03 7.46 -11.22
C GLY A 451 -0.31 8.46 -10.29
N GLY A 452 0.17 8.01 -9.13
CA GLY A 452 0.96 8.81 -8.20
C GLY A 452 0.14 9.72 -7.27
N HIS A 453 -1.20 9.70 -7.36
CA HIS A 453 -2.10 10.50 -6.53
C HIS A 453 -3.29 9.71 -6.01
N PHE A 454 -3.69 10.01 -4.77
CA PHE A 454 -4.84 9.44 -4.09
C PHE A 454 -5.38 10.44 -3.05
N GLN A 455 -6.38 10.06 -2.26
CA GLN A 455 -7.11 10.98 -1.38
C GLN A 455 -6.25 11.65 -0.29
N TYR A 456 -5.12 11.04 0.10
CA TYR A 456 -4.23 11.58 1.13
C TYR A 456 -2.94 12.19 0.57
N SER A 457 -2.75 12.22 -0.76
CA SER A 457 -1.63 12.96 -1.35
C SER A 457 -1.66 14.43 -0.90
N TRP A 458 -0.51 15.04 -0.64
CA TRP A 458 -0.44 16.42 -0.16
C TRP A 458 -0.52 17.43 -1.32
N GLU A 459 -1.28 18.53 -1.17
CA GLU A 459 -1.39 19.61 -2.17
C GLU A 459 -1.38 20.99 -1.50
N SER A 460 -0.78 21.99 -2.14
CA SER A 460 -0.63 23.36 -1.58
C SER A 460 -1.93 24.15 -1.52
N ALA A 461 -2.91 23.83 -2.36
CA ALA A 461 -4.25 24.38 -2.35
C ALA A 461 -5.27 23.22 -2.23
N TYR A 462 -6.12 23.29 -1.22
CA TYR A 462 -7.18 22.30 -1.01
C TYR A 462 -8.26 22.49 -2.07
N GLY A 463 -8.30 21.58 -3.04
CA GLY A 463 -9.41 21.44 -3.98
C GLY A 463 -10.25 20.20 -3.66
N ARG A 464 -11.50 20.22 -4.12
CA ARG A 464 -12.31 19.00 -4.17
C ARG A 464 -11.61 17.96 -5.04
N ARG A 465 -11.48 16.73 -4.56
CA ARG A 465 -10.75 15.68 -5.27
C ARG A 465 -11.69 14.76 -6.01
N GLN A 466 -11.34 14.48 -7.25
CA GLN A 466 -12.07 13.57 -8.11
C GLN A 466 -11.21 12.35 -8.39
N PHE A 467 -11.76 11.15 -8.14
CA PHE A 467 -11.11 9.89 -8.52
C PHE A 467 -12.08 9.02 -9.30
N SER A 468 -11.63 8.57 -10.48
CA SER A 468 -12.41 7.66 -11.30
C SER A 468 -12.60 6.30 -10.61
N ILE A 469 -13.79 5.71 -10.79
CA ILE A 469 -14.06 4.32 -10.41
C ILE A 469 -13.64 3.31 -11.50
N ARG A 470 -13.11 3.81 -12.63
CA ARG A 470 -12.67 3.03 -13.78
C ARG A 470 -11.18 3.29 -14.03
N ARG A 471 -10.35 2.94 -13.06
CA ARG A 471 -8.89 3.09 -13.10
C ARG A 471 -8.18 1.85 -12.55
N PRO A 472 -6.95 1.53 -13.00
CA PRO A 472 -6.20 0.40 -12.49
C PRO A 472 -6.01 0.46 -10.98
N PHE A 473 -5.89 -0.72 -10.38
CA PHE A 473 -5.76 -0.88 -8.93
C PHE A 473 -4.33 -1.33 -8.60
N ALA A 474 -3.57 -0.47 -7.90
CA ALA A 474 -2.13 -0.70 -7.68
C ALA A 474 -1.81 -1.55 -6.44
N ASN A 475 -2.79 -1.75 -5.56
CA ASN A 475 -2.60 -2.24 -4.19
C ASN A 475 -3.61 -3.33 -3.81
N ALA A 476 -3.89 -4.25 -4.74
CA ALA A 476 -4.69 -5.45 -4.49
C ALA A 476 -3.80 -6.56 -3.91
N TYR A 477 -3.48 -6.46 -2.62
CA TYR A 477 -2.68 -7.46 -1.90
C TYR A 477 -3.51 -8.72 -1.63
N VAL A 478 -3.53 -9.62 -2.62
CA VAL A 478 -4.18 -10.95 -2.50
C VAL A 478 -3.30 -11.99 -1.79
N GLU A 479 -2.01 -11.68 -1.69
CA GLU A 479 -0.99 -12.40 -0.94
C GLU A 479 -0.49 -11.51 0.21
N ALA A 480 -0.01 -12.11 1.29
CA ALA A 480 0.59 -11.41 2.42
C ALA A 480 1.72 -10.47 1.96
N PRO A 481 1.55 -9.14 2.11
CA PRO A 481 2.51 -8.20 1.57
C PRO A 481 3.79 -8.06 2.43
N GLY A 482 3.90 -8.82 3.53
CA GLY A 482 5.05 -8.78 4.44
C GLY A 482 5.04 -7.58 5.40
N PHE A 483 3.96 -6.80 5.37
CA PHE A 483 3.67 -5.70 6.27
C PHE A 483 2.18 -5.70 6.67
N ILE A 484 1.81 -4.91 7.68
CA ILE A 484 0.44 -4.80 8.15
C ILE A 484 -0.46 -4.10 7.11
N ASP A 485 -1.63 -4.65 6.83
CA ASP A 485 -2.62 -4.02 5.94
C ASP A 485 -4.04 -4.29 6.44
N VAL A 486 -4.81 -3.22 6.55
CA VAL A 486 -6.18 -3.18 7.11
C VAL A 486 -7.22 -2.79 6.07
N ARG A 487 -6.83 -2.84 4.79
CA ARG A 487 -7.69 -2.58 3.64
C ARG A 487 -7.95 -3.90 2.92
N PHE A 488 -7.31 -4.10 1.78
CA PHE A 488 -7.57 -5.24 0.91
C PHE A 488 -7.25 -6.56 1.60
N TYR A 489 -6.08 -6.67 2.24
CA TYR A 489 -5.67 -7.91 2.89
C TYR A 489 -6.48 -8.15 4.18
N GLY A 490 -6.79 -7.09 4.93
CA GLY A 490 -7.68 -7.16 6.11
C GLY A 490 -9.05 -7.75 5.78
N ASP A 491 -9.65 -7.35 4.66
CA ASP A 491 -10.93 -7.89 4.19
C ASP A 491 -10.82 -9.37 3.81
N LEU A 492 -9.69 -9.80 3.24
CA LEU A 492 -9.45 -11.22 2.96
C LEU A 492 -9.29 -12.03 4.25
N LEU A 493 -8.69 -11.48 5.31
CA LEU A 493 -8.62 -12.17 6.61
C LEU A 493 -10.02 -12.40 7.20
N LEU A 494 -10.94 -11.44 7.05
CA LEU A 494 -12.35 -11.64 7.43
C LEU A 494 -13.04 -12.72 6.58
N MET A 495 -12.83 -12.72 5.26
CA MET A 495 -13.39 -13.77 4.38
C MET A 495 -12.87 -15.16 4.72
N LYS A 496 -11.56 -15.25 5.05
CA LYS A 496 -10.95 -16.49 5.50
C LYS A 496 -11.63 -16.98 6.77
N TRP A 497 -11.91 -16.08 7.72
CA TRP A 497 -12.66 -16.40 8.93
C TRP A 497 -14.08 -16.92 8.62
N PHE A 498 -14.82 -16.30 7.69
CA PHE A 498 -16.13 -16.82 7.27
C PHE A 498 -16.04 -18.25 6.73
N THR A 499 -15.03 -18.52 5.89
CA THR A 499 -14.78 -19.86 5.33
C THR A 499 -14.49 -20.88 6.43
N ASP A 500 -13.56 -20.55 7.33
CA ASP A 500 -13.13 -21.45 8.40
C ASP A 500 -14.24 -21.75 9.42
N ASN A 501 -15.23 -20.86 9.55
CA ASN A 501 -16.35 -20.99 10.48
C ASN A 501 -17.67 -21.35 9.80
N ASN A 502 -17.66 -21.71 8.52
CA ASN A 502 -18.85 -22.07 7.73
C ASN A 502 -19.97 -21.01 7.75
N VAL A 503 -19.60 -19.73 7.75
CA VAL A 503 -20.55 -18.63 7.63
C VAL A 503 -20.78 -18.35 6.15
N ALA A 504 -21.97 -18.72 5.66
CA ALA A 504 -22.38 -18.41 4.30
C ALA A 504 -22.79 -16.93 4.18
N TYR A 505 -22.37 -16.28 3.09
CA TYR A 505 -22.65 -14.88 2.83
C TYR A 505 -22.84 -14.59 1.34
N ASP A 506 -23.65 -13.59 1.06
CA ASP A 506 -23.63 -12.87 -0.21
C ASP A 506 -22.71 -11.66 -0.10
N CYS A 507 -22.02 -11.30 -1.17
CA CYS A 507 -21.06 -10.20 -1.19
C CYS A 507 -21.56 -9.05 -2.07
N TYR A 508 -21.40 -7.83 -1.56
CA TYR A 508 -21.67 -6.58 -2.23
C TYR A 508 -20.47 -5.65 -2.03
N GLN A 509 -20.32 -4.68 -2.92
CA GLN A 509 -19.49 -3.51 -2.64
C GLN A 509 -20.38 -2.33 -2.25
N ASP A 510 -19.82 -1.40 -1.48
CA ASP A 510 -20.55 -0.32 -0.82
C ASP A 510 -21.41 0.57 -1.75
N LEU A 511 -21.02 0.84 -3.00
CA LEU A 511 -21.87 1.56 -3.97
C LEU A 511 -23.11 0.77 -4.42
N ASP A 512 -23.18 -0.55 -4.19
CA ASP A 512 -24.41 -1.33 -4.46
C ASP A 512 -25.56 -0.91 -3.53
N LEU A 513 -25.29 -0.20 -2.43
CA LEU A 513 -26.32 0.41 -1.57
C LEU A 513 -27.01 1.63 -2.20
N HIS A 514 -26.54 2.14 -3.35
CA HIS A 514 -27.27 3.16 -4.10
C HIS A 514 -28.62 2.64 -4.61
N ASP A 515 -28.74 1.33 -4.83
CA ASP A 515 -30.01 0.62 -4.96
C ASP A 515 -30.17 -0.35 -3.78
N PRO A 516 -30.80 0.07 -2.67
CA PRO A 516 -30.89 -0.73 -1.45
C PRO A 516 -32.04 -1.75 -1.48
N SER A 517 -32.65 -2.01 -2.64
CA SER A 517 -33.81 -2.93 -2.78
C SER A 517 -33.56 -4.36 -2.29
N TRP A 518 -32.29 -4.77 -2.21
CA TRP A 518 -31.85 -6.06 -1.69
C TRP A 518 -31.68 -6.07 -0.16
N LEU A 519 -31.39 -4.93 0.47
CA LEU A 519 -30.88 -4.87 1.85
C LEU A 519 -31.88 -5.38 2.89
N ALA A 520 -33.16 -5.05 2.73
CA ALA A 520 -34.22 -5.45 3.66
C ALA A 520 -34.47 -6.98 3.70
N GLN A 521 -33.95 -7.72 2.72
CA GLN A 521 -34.09 -9.18 2.67
C GLN A 521 -33.05 -9.91 3.53
N TYR A 522 -31.98 -9.23 3.94
CA TYR A 522 -30.93 -9.82 4.77
C TYR A 522 -31.22 -9.63 6.26
N LYS A 523 -30.95 -10.69 7.03
CA LYS A 523 -31.01 -10.63 8.49
C LYS A 523 -29.87 -9.83 9.09
N THR A 524 -28.73 -9.80 8.39
CA THR A 524 -27.53 -9.11 8.88
C THR A 524 -26.73 -8.55 7.73
N LEU A 525 -26.25 -7.32 7.91
CA LEU A 525 -25.21 -6.70 7.10
C LEU A 525 -23.90 -6.70 7.89
N VAL A 526 -22.81 -7.22 7.31
CA VAL A 526 -21.47 -7.12 7.89
C VAL A 526 -20.69 -6.03 7.15
N LEU A 527 -20.18 -5.06 7.90
CA LEU A 527 -19.23 -4.08 7.40
C LEU A 527 -17.81 -4.62 7.63
N ALA A 528 -17.00 -4.63 6.56
CA ALA A 528 -15.64 -5.18 6.59
C ALA A 528 -14.65 -4.26 7.35
N THR A 529 -13.35 -4.39 7.05
CA THR A 529 -12.27 -3.91 7.94
C THR A 529 -12.21 -2.39 8.06
N HIS A 530 -12.36 -1.65 6.95
CA HIS A 530 -12.17 -0.19 6.97
C HIS A 530 -13.19 0.56 6.09
N PRO A 531 -14.47 0.63 6.51
CA PRO A 531 -15.53 1.29 5.76
C PRO A 531 -15.57 2.81 6.04
N GLU A 532 -14.48 3.53 5.78
CA GLU A 532 -14.32 4.96 6.10
C GLU A 532 -15.21 5.90 5.26
N TYR A 533 -15.37 5.63 3.96
CA TYR A 533 -15.99 6.56 3.00
C TYR A 533 -17.42 6.19 2.63
N TRP A 534 -18.35 7.15 2.77
CA TRP A 534 -19.78 6.92 2.53
C TRP A 534 -20.46 8.04 1.76
N THR A 535 -21.36 7.68 0.85
CA THR A 535 -22.30 8.65 0.25
C THR A 535 -23.53 8.87 1.15
N PRO A 536 -24.23 10.01 1.01
CA PRO A 536 -25.49 10.23 1.72
C PRO A 536 -26.53 9.14 1.48
N GLN A 537 -26.64 8.65 0.24
CA GLN A 537 -27.59 7.62 -0.16
C GLN A 537 -27.30 6.29 0.55
N MET A 538 -26.04 5.86 0.56
CA MET A 538 -25.61 4.63 1.26
C MET A 538 -25.88 4.72 2.76
N ARG A 539 -25.55 5.86 3.36
CA ARG A 539 -25.78 6.10 4.79
C ARG A 539 -27.26 6.03 5.13
N THR A 540 -28.11 6.71 4.36
CA THR A 540 -29.57 6.67 4.56
C THR A 540 -30.14 5.27 4.37
N ALA A 541 -29.62 4.48 3.43
CA ALA A 541 -30.01 3.07 3.27
C ALA A 541 -29.71 2.25 4.54
N LEU A 542 -28.51 2.41 5.12
CA LEU A 542 -28.12 1.70 6.34
C LEU A 542 -28.97 2.14 7.55
N GLU A 543 -29.18 3.44 7.73
CA GLU A 543 -30.03 3.99 8.79
C GLU A 543 -31.48 3.46 8.68
N THR A 544 -32.02 3.40 7.45
CA THR A 544 -33.36 2.86 7.18
C THR A 544 -33.42 1.36 7.49
N TYR A 545 -32.40 0.60 7.12
CA TYR A 545 -32.32 -0.82 7.43
C TYR A 545 -32.34 -1.07 8.95
N LEU A 546 -31.50 -0.35 9.70
CA LEU A 546 -31.44 -0.44 11.15
C LEU A 546 -32.75 0.00 11.82
N ALA A 547 -33.39 1.07 11.33
CA ALA A 547 -34.68 1.54 11.84
C ALA A 547 -35.80 0.50 11.66
N ASN A 548 -35.69 -0.39 10.67
CA ASN A 548 -36.66 -1.44 10.38
C ASN A 548 -36.28 -2.81 10.97
N GLY A 549 -35.42 -2.84 12.00
CA GLY A 549 -35.04 -4.07 12.70
C GLY A 549 -33.85 -4.80 12.08
N GLY A 550 -33.16 -4.19 11.12
CA GLY A 550 -31.92 -4.69 10.56
C GLY A 550 -30.81 -4.79 11.61
N ARG A 551 -29.85 -5.68 11.38
CA ARG A 551 -28.74 -5.93 12.30
C ARG A 551 -27.42 -5.75 11.58
N VAL A 552 -26.49 -5.03 12.20
CA VAL A 552 -25.18 -4.72 11.61
C VAL A 552 -24.08 -5.29 12.48
N ILE A 553 -23.09 -5.91 11.84
CA ILE A 553 -21.86 -6.34 12.48
C ILE A 553 -20.74 -5.54 11.83
N TYR A 554 -20.12 -4.66 12.60
CA TYR A 554 -19.01 -3.82 12.18
C TYR A 554 -17.72 -4.39 12.77
N THR A 555 -16.89 -4.97 11.90
CA THR A 555 -15.68 -5.72 12.28
C THR A 555 -14.41 -4.88 12.27
N GLY A 556 -14.54 -3.58 12.00
CA GLY A 556 -13.45 -2.68 11.65
C GLY A 556 -13.25 -1.52 12.61
N GLY A 557 -12.45 -0.55 12.17
CA GLY A 557 -12.17 0.75 12.79
C GLY A 557 -12.33 1.90 11.78
N ASN A 558 -12.50 3.13 12.28
CA ASN A 558 -12.69 4.34 11.49
C ASN A 558 -13.80 4.21 10.43
N GLY A 559 -14.95 3.68 10.87
CA GLY A 559 -16.11 3.43 10.02
C GLY A 559 -16.99 4.66 9.88
N MET A 560 -17.49 4.89 8.67
CA MET A 560 -18.43 5.98 8.36
C MET A 560 -17.90 7.40 8.66
N TYR A 561 -16.59 7.59 8.68
CA TYR A 561 -15.96 8.85 9.06
C TYR A 561 -16.11 9.95 8.00
N GLU A 562 -15.83 9.63 6.74
CA GLU A 562 -15.79 10.59 5.63
C GLU A 562 -17.03 10.52 4.75
N ARG A 563 -17.57 11.69 4.43
CA ARG A 563 -18.56 11.87 3.39
C ARG A 563 -17.88 12.03 2.04
N VAL A 564 -18.42 11.34 1.05
CA VAL A 564 -18.14 11.57 -0.38
C VAL A 564 -19.44 11.77 -1.15
N ASP A 565 -19.34 12.40 -2.31
CA ASP A 565 -20.41 12.32 -3.29
C ASP A 565 -19.97 11.40 -4.45
N TYR A 566 -20.94 10.75 -5.09
CA TYR A 566 -20.72 9.89 -6.25
C TYR A 566 -21.43 10.46 -7.47
N ASP A 567 -20.69 10.69 -8.55
CA ASP A 567 -21.27 11.05 -9.84
C ASP A 567 -21.38 9.81 -10.73
N ALA A 568 -22.58 9.25 -10.81
CA ALA A 568 -22.87 8.09 -11.64
C ALA A 568 -22.69 8.38 -13.14
N SER A 569 -22.96 9.61 -13.59
CA SER A 569 -22.85 9.99 -14.99
C SER A 569 -21.38 10.13 -15.41
N GLY A 570 -20.55 10.67 -14.52
CA GLY A 570 -19.12 10.84 -14.71
C GLY A 570 -18.31 9.57 -14.43
N GLY A 571 -18.80 8.69 -13.56
CA GLY A 571 -18.08 7.49 -13.13
C GLY A 571 -16.89 7.82 -12.23
N PHE A 572 -17.08 8.73 -11.27
CA PHE A 572 -16.06 9.12 -10.30
C PHE A 572 -16.66 9.41 -8.92
N VAL A 573 -15.78 9.37 -7.92
CA VAL A 573 -16.06 9.75 -6.53
C VAL A 573 -15.44 11.12 -6.27
N LEU A 574 -16.20 11.97 -5.60
CA LEU A 574 -15.79 13.31 -5.20
C LEU A 574 -15.54 13.35 -3.70
N HIS A 575 -14.27 13.46 -3.33
CA HIS A 575 -13.81 13.60 -1.96
C HIS A 575 -13.61 15.07 -1.60
N ARG A 576 -13.64 15.33 -0.28
CA ARG A 576 -13.46 16.64 0.33
C ARG A 576 -14.62 17.60 0.07
N ARG A 577 -14.69 18.63 0.88
CA ARG A 577 -15.76 19.62 0.83
C ARG A 577 -15.68 20.44 -0.47
N PRO A 578 -16.83 20.80 -1.07
CA PRO A 578 -16.85 21.60 -2.29
C PRO A 578 -16.48 23.07 -2.09
N ASP A 579 -16.59 23.59 -0.87
CA ASP A 579 -16.39 25.01 -0.54
C ASP A 579 -14.92 25.35 -0.27
N ASN A 580 -14.20 24.50 0.46
CA ASN A 580 -12.83 24.77 0.89
C ASN A 580 -11.83 23.62 0.66
N GLY A 581 -12.29 22.46 0.16
CA GLY A 581 -11.45 21.30 -0.10
C GLY A 581 -10.87 20.62 1.14
N GLU A 582 -11.35 20.92 2.35
CA GLU A 582 -10.97 20.22 3.58
C GLU A 582 -11.62 18.83 3.65
N ARG A 583 -11.18 18.00 4.61
CA ARG A 583 -11.84 16.72 4.92
C ARG A 583 -13.33 16.96 5.19
N TRP A 584 -14.17 16.01 4.80
CA TRP A 584 -15.61 16.18 4.83
C TRP A 584 -16.23 15.15 5.76
N THR A 585 -16.05 15.35 7.06
CA THR A 585 -16.52 14.36 8.03
C THR A 585 -18.03 14.42 8.21
N TRP A 586 -18.61 13.29 8.57
CA TRP A 586 -20.03 13.19 8.85
C TRP A 586 -20.45 13.90 10.16
N ARG A 587 -19.62 13.84 11.20
CA ARG A 587 -19.87 14.49 12.49
C ARG A 587 -20.01 16.00 12.40
N GLU A 588 -19.19 16.67 11.57
CA GLU A 588 -19.28 18.12 11.37
C GLU A 588 -20.57 18.56 10.66
N GLN A 589 -21.29 17.61 10.06
CA GLN A 589 -22.58 17.82 9.44
C GLN A 589 -23.76 17.51 10.38
N GLY A 590 -23.49 17.29 11.68
CA GLY A 590 -24.50 16.94 12.67
C GLY A 590 -25.04 15.52 12.52
N ARG A 591 -24.26 14.63 11.89
CA ARG A 591 -24.59 13.22 11.70
C ARG A 591 -23.39 12.36 12.11
N PRO A 592 -22.97 12.33 13.40
CA PRO A 592 -21.80 11.56 13.78
C PRO A 592 -22.00 10.06 13.52
N GLU A 593 -20.88 9.36 13.40
CA GLU A 593 -20.77 7.93 13.11
C GLU A 593 -21.38 7.11 14.25
N SER A 594 -21.25 7.63 15.47
CA SER A 594 -21.78 7.07 16.71
C SER A 594 -23.30 6.92 16.75
N GLU A 595 -24.04 7.77 16.03
CA GLU A 595 -25.49 7.59 15.87
C GLU A 595 -25.83 6.29 15.14
N VAL A 596 -24.92 5.78 14.31
CA VAL A 596 -25.10 4.55 13.54
C VAL A 596 -24.36 3.39 14.21
N LEU A 597 -23.09 3.57 14.57
CA LEU A 597 -22.19 2.50 15.03
C LEU A 597 -22.07 2.39 16.56
N GLY A 598 -22.61 3.34 17.32
CA GLY A 598 -22.44 3.41 18.78
C GLY A 598 -21.09 3.96 19.25
N VAL A 599 -20.13 4.06 18.34
CA VAL A 599 -18.77 4.55 18.55
C VAL A 599 -18.37 5.43 17.35
N ALA A 600 -17.30 6.22 17.49
CA ALA A 600 -16.70 6.91 16.35
C ALA A 600 -15.18 6.95 16.46
N TYR A 601 -14.52 7.18 15.33
CA TYR A 601 -13.07 7.24 15.26
C TYR A 601 -12.47 8.20 16.30
N ASP A 602 -11.50 7.68 17.04
CA ASP A 602 -10.67 8.36 18.02
C ASP A 602 -9.21 8.31 17.58
N SER A 603 -8.66 9.47 17.23
CA SER A 603 -7.29 9.59 16.73
C SER A 603 -6.23 9.53 17.83
N THR A 604 -6.60 9.47 19.12
CA THR A 604 -5.63 9.48 20.22
C THR A 604 -4.78 8.21 20.31
N SER A 605 -5.26 7.06 19.79
CA SER A 605 -4.55 5.77 19.84
C SER A 605 -4.07 5.29 18.46
N TYR A 606 -3.74 6.21 17.55
CA TYR A 606 -3.20 5.86 16.23
C TYR A 606 -1.93 5.01 16.36
N MET A 607 -1.90 3.85 15.67
CA MET A 607 -0.76 2.93 15.66
C MET A 607 -0.31 2.43 17.04
N ASP A 608 -1.21 2.43 18.03
CA ASP A 608 -1.00 1.89 19.37
C ASP A 608 -1.86 0.61 19.57
N MET A 609 -1.25 -0.55 19.32
CA MET A 609 -1.94 -1.86 19.29
C MET A 609 -1.82 -2.62 20.62
N HIS A 610 -2.96 -2.99 21.20
CA HIS A 610 -3.09 -3.71 22.47
C HIS A 610 -4.17 -4.80 22.40
N PRO A 611 -4.19 -5.76 23.34
CA PRO A 611 -5.33 -6.67 23.48
C PRO A 611 -6.57 -5.95 23.99
N TYR A 612 -7.72 -6.61 23.85
CA TYR A 612 -8.94 -6.25 24.56
C TYR A 612 -8.93 -6.83 25.98
N VAL A 613 -9.63 -6.16 26.89
CA VAL A 613 -9.98 -6.57 28.23
C VAL A 613 -11.50 -6.60 28.35
N VAL A 614 -12.06 -7.68 28.90
CA VAL A 614 -13.51 -7.75 29.16
C VAL A 614 -13.89 -6.80 30.28
N THR A 615 -14.89 -5.95 30.03
CA THR A 615 -15.35 -4.92 30.98
C THR A 615 -16.71 -5.23 31.59
N ALA A 616 -17.52 -6.08 30.97
CA ALA A 616 -18.81 -6.53 31.48
C ALA A 616 -19.20 -7.89 30.92
N ASP A 617 -20.05 -8.62 31.64
CA ASP A 617 -20.68 -9.84 31.11
C ASP A 617 -21.60 -9.49 29.94
N HIS A 618 -21.56 -10.31 28.89
CA HIS A 618 -22.41 -10.14 27.71
C HIS A 618 -22.68 -11.49 27.03
N PRO A 619 -23.86 -11.73 26.42
CA PRO A 619 -24.15 -12.98 25.73
C PRO A 619 -23.13 -13.38 24.65
N PHE A 620 -22.47 -12.41 24.02
CA PHE A 620 -21.43 -12.69 23.02
C PHE A 620 -20.15 -13.30 23.60
N LEU A 621 -19.95 -13.26 24.92
CA LEU A 621 -18.85 -13.95 25.59
C LEU A 621 -19.14 -15.44 25.84
N GLU A 622 -20.37 -15.92 25.58
CA GLU A 622 -20.74 -17.32 25.84
C GLU A 622 -19.81 -18.30 25.10
N GLY A 623 -19.31 -19.30 25.82
CA GLY A 623 -18.42 -20.32 25.27
C GLY A 623 -16.98 -19.84 24.95
N THR A 624 -16.63 -18.59 25.29
CA THR A 624 -15.24 -18.10 25.17
C THR A 624 -14.37 -18.49 26.37
N GLY A 625 -14.98 -18.71 27.53
CA GLY A 625 -14.29 -18.88 28.81
C GLY A 625 -13.74 -17.58 29.42
N LEU A 626 -14.06 -16.42 28.84
CA LEU A 626 -13.67 -15.11 29.36
C LEU A 626 -14.60 -14.65 30.50
N ALA A 627 -14.00 -14.05 31.52
CA ALA A 627 -14.67 -13.30 32.58
C ALA A 627 -14.23 -11.83 32.57
N VAL A 628 -14.95 -10.96 33.30
CA VAL A 628 -14.56 -9.56 33.48
C VAL A 628 -13.13 -9.45 34.01
N GLY A 629 -12.30 -8.65 33.34
CA GLY A 629 -10.88 -8.47 33.60
C GLY A 629 -9.95 -9.34 32.74
N ASP A 630 -10.46 -10.35 32.03
CA ASP A 630 -9.63 -11.20 31.18
C ASP A 630 -9.21 -10.50 29.87
N ARG A 631 -7.98 -10.79 29.43
CA ARG A 631 -7.41 -10.32 28.16
C ARG A 631 -7.69 -11.31 27.01
N PHE A 632 -7.85 -10.76 25.80
CA PHE A 632 -7.92 -11.51 24.55
C PHE A 632 -7.46 -10.66 23.36
N GLY A 633 -7.09 -11.32 22.26
CA GLY A 633 -6.58 -10.64 21.06
C GLY A 633 -5.15 -10.11 21.21
N GLU A 634 -4.28 -10.82 21.91
CA GLU A 634 -2.89 -10.40 22.16
C GLU A 634 -2.00 -10.43 20.91
N THR A 635 -2.35 -11.24 19.92
CA THR A 635 -1.56 -11.40 18.69
C THR A 635 -2.47 -11.52 17.47
N GLY A 636 -1.91 -11.19 16.31
CA GLY A 636 -2.60 -11.18 15.03
C GLY A 636 -1.64 -10.83 13.91
N TYR A 637 -2.12 -10.95 12.66
CA TYR A 637 -1.37 -10.51 11.49
C TYR A 637 -0.99 -9.02 11.62
N ASN A 638 -1.98 -8.19 11.99
CA ASN A 638 -1.85 -6.75 12.26
C ASN A 638 -1.50 -6.43 13.72
N PHE A 639 -0.71 -7.30 14.38
CA PHE A 639 -0.39 -7.24 15.81
C PHE A 639 -1.63 -7.47 16.70
N ALA A 640 -1.66 -6.86 17.89
CA ALA A 640 -2.76 -7.03 18.84
C ALA A 640 -4.07 -6.40 18.31
N ALA A 641 -5.20 -6.94 18.79
CA ALA A 641 -6.49 -6.80 18.14
C ALA A 641 -7.15 -5.42 18.27
N SER A 642 -6.82 -4.62 19.29
CA SER A 642 -7.29 -3.24 19.48
C SER A 642 -6.20 -2.27 19.05
N GLY A 643 -6.27 -1.70 17.84
CA GLY A 643 -5.27 -0.74 17.42
C GLY A 643 -5.29 -0.35 15.94
N TRP A 644 -4.20 0.32 15.54
CA TRP A 644 -4.05 1.09 14.31
C TRP A 644 -4.97 2.29 14.25
N GLU A 645 -6.26 2.09 14.04
CA GLU A 645 -7.29 3.09 14.26
C GLU A 645 -8.43 2.42 15.03
N VAL A 646 -8.91 3.13 16.04
CA VAL A 646 -9.89 2.61 16.98
C VAL A 646 -11.07 3.56 17.10
N ASP A 647 -12.23 2.99 17.37
CA ASP A 647 -13.45 3.76 17.61
C ASP A 647 -13.81 3.68 19.10
N THR A 648 -14.19 4.82 19.67
CA THR A 648 -14.57 4.94 21.09
C THR A 648 -15.85 5.76 21.21
N ARG A 649 -16.50 5.71 22.37
CA ARG A 649 -17.58 6.65 22.70
C ARG A 649 -17.05 8.05 23.00
N ALA A 650 -15.76 8.20 23.31
CA ALA A 650 -15.13 9.52 23.43
C ALA A 650 -14.96 10.21 22.07
N GLY A 651 -14.63 9.45 21.02
CA GLY A 651 -14.54 9.93 19.63
C GLY A 651 -15.89 10.36 19.04
N ALA A 652 -17.00 9.89 19.64
CA ALA A 652 -18.37 10.05 19.17
C ALA A 652 -19.01 11.43 19.36
N GLY A 653 -18.42 12.33 20.16
CA GLY A 653 -19.17 13.48 20.69
C GLY A 653 -20.20 13.02 21.74
N PRO A 654 -21.45 13.57 21.79
CA PRO A 654 -22.47 13.12 22.74
C PRO A 654 -22.78 11.63 22.59
N GLU A 655 -22.83 10.91 23.72
CA GLU A 655 -23.08 9.47 23.75
C GLU A 655 -24.46 9.13 23.16
N ALA A 656 -24.50 8.21 22.19
CA ALA A 656 -25.76 7.64 21.73
C ALA A 656 -26.39 6.86 22.91
N PRO A 657 -27.61 7.19 23.34
CA PRO A 657 -28.19 6.57 24.52
C PRO A 657 -28.37 5.06 24.30
N GLY A 658 -27.90 4.26 25.26
CA GLY A 658 -28.15 2.81 25.30
C GLY A 658 -27.06 1.92 24.70
N VAL A 659 -25.88 2.46 24.37
CA VAL A 659 -24.72 1.62 24.00
C VAL A 659 -24.32 0.72 25.18
N VAL A 660 -24.15 -0.57 24.92
CA VAL A 660 -23.68 -1.57 25.89
C VAL A 660 -22.27 -2.00 25.52
N GLN A 661 -21.27 -1.45 26.20
CA GLN A 661 -19.88 -1.88 26.08
C GLN A 661 -19.63 -3.12 26.95
N PHE A 662 -18.87 -4.08 26.42
CA PHE A 662 -18.50 -5.29 27.17
C PHE A 662 -17.02 -5.68 27.06
N ALA A 663 -16.25 -5.03 26.18
CA ALA A 663 -14.79 -5.07 26.23
C ALA A 663 -14.18 -3.75 25.76
N GLN A 664 -12.91 -3.54 26.10
CA GLN A 664 -12.14 -2.36 25.69
C GLN A 664 -10.69 -2.75 25.40
N GLY A 665 -10.04 -2.07 24.45
CA GLY A 665 -8.59 -2.08 24.36
C GLY A 665 -7.92 -1.62 25.66
N GLU A 666 -6.80 -2.27 26.03
CA GLU A 666 -6.04 -1.96 27.25
C GLU A 666 -5.38 -0.57 27.23
N GLN A 667 -5.17 0.02 26.05
CA GLN A 667 -4.64 1.37 25.92
C GLN A 667 -5.65 2.43 26.38
N ALA A 668 -5.13 3.60 26.75
CA ALA A 668 -5.92 4.68 27.33
C ALA A 668 -7.15 5.08 26.50
N HIS A 669 -7.04 5.05 25.17
CA HIS A 669 -8.12 5.29 24.21
C HIS A 669 -8.35 4.05 23.33
N GLY A 670 -8.46 2.87 23.95
CA GLY A 670 -8.60 1.61 23.23
C GLY A 670 -9.97 1.38 22.61
N ALA A 671 -10.01 0.53 21.58
CA ALA A 671 -11.23 0.15 20.87
C ALA A 671 -12.33 -0.29 21.83
N GLU A 672 -13.51 0.31 21.73
CA GLU A 672 -14.66 -0.06 22.56
C GLU A 672 -15.51 -1.11 21.85
N MET A 673 -15.46 -2.36 22.31
CA MET A 673 -16.33 -3.41 21.80
C MET A 673 -17.71 -3.30 22.45
N CYS A 674 -18.72 -3.02 21.64
CA CYS A 674 -20.06 -2.70 22.14
C CYS A 674 -21.20 -3.16 21.24
N VAL A 675 -22.41 -3.10 21.78
CA VAL A 675 -23.66 -3.25 21.05
C VAL A 675 -24.52 -2.00 21.22
N LEU A 676 -24.99 -1.42 20.12
CA LEU A 676 -26.00 -0.35 20.11
C LEU A 676 -27.37 -0.95 19.73
N PRO A 677 -28.35 -0.98 20.64
CA PRO A 677 -29.73 -1.34 20.30
C PRO A 677 -30.35 -0.35 19.32
N LYS A 678 -31.17 -0.85 18.40
CA LYS A 678 -31.96 -0.06 17.44
C LYS A 678 -33.45 -0.45 17.53
N PRO A 679 -34.35 0.39 16.97
CA PRO A 679 -35.77 0.07 16.95
C PRO A 679 -36.08 -1.29 16.30
N ASN A 680 -37.27 -1.83 16.60
CA ASN A 680 -37.80 -3.05 15.98
C ASN A 680 -36.91 -4.29 16.13
N GLY A 681 -36.10 -4.36 17.20
CA GLY A 681 -35.20 -5.49 17.48
C GLY A 681 -33.90 -5.48 16.66
N GLY A 682 -33.63 -4.38 15.94
CA GLY A 682 -32.35 -4.15 15.29
C GLY A 682 -31.25 -3.85 16.30
N TRP A 683 -30.00 -3.98 15.88
CA TRP A 683 -28.83 -3.63 16.70
C TRP A 683 -27.57 -3.54 15.84
N VAL A 684 -26.52 -2.92 16.39
CA VAL A 684 -25.20 -2.82 15.77
C VAL A 684 -24.17 -3.37 16.75
N PHE A 685 -23.40 -4.39 16.36
CA PHE A 685 -22.20 -4.82 17.07
C PHE A 685 -21.00 -4.12 16.45
N SER A 686 -20.14 -3.54 17.29
CA SER A 686 -18.92 -2.84 16.86
C SER A 686 -17.71 -3.46 17.54
N ALA A 687 -16.76 -3.95 16.74
CA ALA A 687 -15.45 -4.37 17.20
C ALA A 687 -14.51 -3.18 17.42
N SER A 688 -14.68 -2.13 16.62
CA SER A 688 -14.10 -0.79 16.84
C SER A 688 -12.58 -0.72 16.67
N SER A 689 -11.99 -1.59 15.84
CA SER A 689 -10.55 -1.67 15.59
C SER A 689 -10.24 -2.18 14.18
N LEU A 690 -9.30 -1.51 13.50
CA LEU A 690 -8.77 -1.98 12.22
C LEU A 690 -7.98 -3.29 12.33
N CYS A 691 -7.39 -3.57 13.50
CA CYS A 691 -6.60 -4.78 13.72
C CYS A 691 -7.45 -6.02 14.02
N PHE A 692 -8.76 -5.87 14.29
CA PHE A 692 -9.62 -6.96 14.76
C PHE A 692 -9.61 -8.17 13.83
N ASN A 693 -9.82 -7.95 12.52
CA ASN A 693 -9.84 -9.03 11.52
C ASN A 693 -8.50 -9.77 11.40
N GLY A 694 -7.40 -9.08 11.68
CA GLY A 694 -6.06 -9.67 11.69
C GLY A 694 -5.81 -10.66 12.82
N ALA A 695 -6.57 -10.59 13.91
CA ALA A 695 -6.41 -11.45 15.08
C ALA A 695 -7.41 -12.62 15.12
N LEU A 696 -8.43 -12.64 14.26
CA LEU A 696 -9.48 -13.69 14.23
C LEU A 696 -8.93 -15.11 14.06
N ALA A 697 -7.89 -15.30 13.26
CA ALA A 697 -7.25 -16.61 13.05
C ALA A 697 -6.28 -17.00 14.19
N HIS A 698 -5.91 -16.04 15.05
CA HIS A 698 -4.90 -16.20 16.08
C HIS A 698 -5.50 -16.41 17.47
N ASP A 699 -6.72 -15.91 17.72
CA ASP A 699 -7.40 -16.07 19.00
C ASP A 699 -8.80 -16.72 18.85
N PRO A 700 -9.00 -17.98 19.31
CA PRO A 700 -10.30 -18.65 19.24
C PRO A 700 -11.39 -17.95 20.06
N LYS A 701 -11.04 -17.15 21.08
CA LYS A 701 -12.01 -16.37 21.86
C LYS A 701 -12.62 -15.26 21.01
N MET A 702 -11.79 -14.53 20.24
CA MET A 702 -12.26 -13.53 19.30
C MET A 702 -13.16 -14.14 18.22
N SER A 703 -12.71 -15.25 17.64
CA SER A 703 -13.50 -16.01 16.68
C SER A 703 -14.86 -16.40 17.25
N ARG A 704 -14.91 -16.88 18.49
CA ARG A 704 -16.16 -17.24 19.17
C ARG A 704 -17.07 -16.03 19.40
N ILE A 705 -16.55 -14.87 19.81
CA ILE A 705 -17.33 -13.63 20.00
C ILE A 705 -18.02 -13.23 18.69
N LEU A 706 -17.27 -13.18 17.58
CA LEU A 706 -17.83 -12.82 16.29
C LEU A 706 -18.87 -13.84 15.82
N LEU A 707 -18.61 -15.14 16.01
CA LEU A 707 -19.56 -16.19 15.68
C LEU A 707 -20.86 -16.09 16.49
N ASN A 708 -20.77 -15.74 17.77
CA ASN A 708 -21.93 -15.50 18.63
C ASN A 708 -22.75 -14.30 18.12
N ALA A 709 -22.10 -13.21 17.72
CA ALA A 709 -22.76 -12.07 17.11
C ALA A 709 -23.46 -12.44 15.80
N VAL A 710 -22.79 -13.17 14.90
CA VAL A 710 -23.38 -13.66 13.63
C VAL A 710 -24.59 -14.56 13.90
N ASN A 711 -24.48 -15.51 14.82
CA ASN A 711 -25.58 -16.42 15.16
C ASN A 711 -26.80 -15.67 15.74
N ALA A 712 -26.56 -14.74 16.67
CA ALA A 712 -27.61 -13.89 17.23
C ALA A 712 -28.27 -13.01 16.14
N ALA A 713 -27.50 -12.60 15.14
CA ALA A 713 -28.01 -11.79 14.05
C ALA A 713 -28.83 -12.58 13.03
N GLN A 714 -28.68 -13.90 12.98
CA GLN A 714 -29.44 -14.80 12.10
C GLN A 714 -30.68 -15.44 12.75
N ALA A 715 -30.76 -15.40 14.09
CA ALA A 715 -31.90 -15.88 14.90
C ALA A 715 -33.11 -14.95 14.76
#